data_AF-A0A956R9V0-F1
#
_entry.id   AF-A0A956R9V0-F1
#
_cell.length_a   1.000
_cell.length_b   1.000
_cell.length_c   1.000
_cell.angle_alpha   90.00
_cell.angle_beta   90.00
_cell.angle_gamma   90.00
#
_symmetry.space_group_name_H-M   'P 1'
#
loop_
_entity.id
_entity.type
_entity.pdbx_description
1 polymer ?
#
loop_
_entity_poly.entity_id
_entity_poly.type
_entity_poly.pdbx_seq_one_letter_code
_entity_poly.pdbx_strand_id
1 'polypeptide(L)'
;PFLPVAARAVRFFGAPTPRMWSHATLVSHDERGRTLDVAVHDESGACVVLVEGLRIRELDPSAATRGPGRLEDALHVVAWPVAAARRRLPRAVPPASWLVLEDDAGVGQALVDALQRRGDRCVRVTKGRALARIAEDRFELDPARPEDVHAIVEELRRGDRPACRGVVHLWSLDDAPPPPPDAEASVERLSAEAAALGAQQVHGTAVVLHTLRELAGQRWAESPRLWLATRGAQRLEEDPPSVTAAVSPSAAALWGLGRTIAQEHPDLFGAMIDLDATRAPEPSARALLRELVEPDGEPQIALRGDHRHVARLRRARALAAQERPWVCRPDASYLVTGGLGGLGLLVARGLVERGARRLVLMGRTALPPRHAWGSISPQSRAFAQVTAVRALEAQGVSVHLAAVDVGDAAQLAGFLQQFRAEGWPPIRGVVHLAGVLQDRILVRLDAAMLGAVVHAKVVGAWLLHRLLAGEALDFFVSSSSIAAVLGSAGQGNYAAANAFLGALAHHRRAAGLPAHAIDWGPWAEVGVASRDRGRLASRGIEGLEPDAPMLLWPHDALDGAGLQRHEISAMVLVSAPERVRQQVDVWRARRGAVGSRMQIAEVRCPGRLDREQLATFWRACARPRVLLRGDSGWTSEGAAWLRSLGANVEVQGRATQLSLI
;
A
#
# COMPACT_ATOMS: atom_id res chain seq x y z
N PRO A 1 7.43 0.75 -21.63
CA PRO A 1 7.52 2.12 -21.08
C PRO A 1 8.91 2.37 -20.46
N PHE A 2 9.28 3.60 -20.09
CA PHE A 2 10.60 3.88 -19.51
C PHE A 2 10.52 4.31 -18.04
N LEU A 3 11.40 3.77 -17.22
CA LEU A 3 11.54 4.10 -15.80
C LEU A 3 12.92 4.72 -15.54
N PRO A 4 13.05 5.93 -14.98
CA PRO A 4 14.34 6.44 -14.51
C PRO A 4 14.84 5.61 -13.33
N VAL A 5 16.10 5.16 -13.40
CA VAL A 5 16.73 4.29 -12.39
C VAL A 5 17.98 4.91 -11.75
N ALA A 6 18.59 5.92 -12.36
CA ALA A 6 19.70 6.70 -11.80
C ALA A 6 19.86 8.05 -12.56
N ALA A 7 20.60 8.99 -11.97
CA ALA A 7 21.19 10.14 -12.66
C ALA A 7 22.63 10.33 -12.15
N ARG A 8 23.52 10.90 -12.97
CA ARG A 8 24.91 11.22 -12.58
C ARG A 8 24.97 12.49 -11.73
N ALA A 9 24.23 13.52 -12.11
CA ALA A 9 24.11 14.76 -11.38
C ALA A 9 22.79 15.47 -11.71
N VAL A 10 22.33 16.36 -10.83
CA VAL A 10 21.30 17.35 -11.13
C VAL A 10 21.82 18.71 -10.70
N ARG A 11 21.81 19.68 -11.62
CA ARG A 11 22.20 21.08 -11.36
C ARG A 11 20.98 21.96 -11.49
N PHE A 12 20.85 22.92 -10.59
CA PHE A 12 19.83 23.98 -10.65
C PHE A 12 20.54 25.30 -10.88
N PHE A 13 20.09 26.06 -11.86
CA PHE A 13 20.64 27.37 -12.25
C PHE A 13 19.61 28.51 -12.06
N GLY A 14 18.32 28.17 -11.95
CA GLY A 14 17.23 29.11 -11.69
C GLY A 14 16.06 28.44 -10.97
N ALA A 15 15.08 29.24 -10.57
CA ALA A 15 13.85 28.74 -9.96
C ALA A 15 12.89 28.20 -11.05
N PRO A 16 12.23 27.04 -10.85
CA PRO A 16 11.24 26.53 -11.80
C PRO A 16 10.06 27.48 -12.02
N THR A 17 9.75 27.80 -13.28
CA THR A 17 8.63 28.65 -13.69
C THR A 17 7.35 27.83 -13.97
N PRO A 18 6.14 28.44 -13.96
CA PRO A 18 4.89 27.73 -14.26
C PRO A 18 4.80 27.13 -15.68
N ARG A 19 5.68 27.58 -16.58
CA ARG A 19 5.90 27.04 -17.93
C ARG A 19 7.40 26.88 -18.13
N MET A 20 7.80 25.73 -18.63
CA MET A 20 9.19 25.36 -18.93
C MET A 20 9.21 24.43 -20.13
N TRP A 21 10.31 24.42 -20.86
CA TRP A 21 10.61 23.51 -21.97
C TRP A 21 11.67 22.51 -21.53
N SER A 22 11.77 21.35 -22.17
CA SER A 22 12.83 20.39 -21.87
C SER A 22 13.42 19.78 -23.14
N HIS A 23 14.73 19.62 -23.14
CA HIS A 23 15.53 19.07 -24.22
C HIS A 23 16.37 17.90 -23.68
N ALA A 24 16.22 16.72 -24.28
CA ALA A 24 16.87 15.49 -23.84
C ALA A 24 17.81 14.95 -24.93
N THR A 25 19.11 14.92 -24.64
CA THR A 25 20.16 14.38 -25.51
C THR A 25 20.46 12.94 -25.11
N LEU A 26 20.42 12.00 -26.06
CA LEU A 26 20.80 10.60 -25.80
C LEU A 26 22.32 10.46 -25.75
N VAL A 27 22.85 10.06 -24.59
CA VAL A 27 24.30 9.90 -24.33
C VAL A 27 24.76 8.48 -24.64
N SER A 28 23.96 7.46 -24.31
CA SER A 28 24.26 6.06 -24.64
C SER A 28 23.01 5.16 -24.59
N HIS A 29 23.10 3.97 -25.17
CA HIS A 29 22.11 2.89 -24.98
C HIS A 29 22.80 1.53 -24.87
N ASP A 30 22.30 0.69 -23.97
CA ASP A 30 22.71 -0.71 -23.79
C ASP A 30 21.50 -1.59 -23.40
N GLU A 31 21.71 -2.91 -23.29
CA GLU A 31 20.66 -3.87 -22.92
C GLU A 31 19.99 -3.59 -21.55
N ARG A 32 20.61 -2.76 -20.70
CA ARG A 32 20.14 -2.40 -19.36
C ARG A 32 19.47 -1.02 -19.34
N GLY A 33 19.42 -0.29 -20.45
CA GLY A 33 18.71 0.99 -20.58
C GLY A 33 19.36 2.01 -21.50
N ARG A 34 18.81 3.23 -21.48
CA ARG A 34 19.28 4.40 -22.22
C ARG A 34 19.78 5.44 -21.21
N THR A 35 20.85 6.15 -21.52
CA THR A 35 21.39 7.24 -20.68
C THR A 35 21.19 8.56 -21.42
N LEU A 36 20.62 9.56 -20.77
CA LEU A 36 20.35 10.88 -21.36
C LEU A 36 20.90 12.02 -20.50
N ASP A 37 21.25 13.14 -21.13
CA ASP A 37 21.37 14.42 -20.47
C ASP A 37 20.09 15.22 -20.76
N VAL A 38 19.43 15.77 -19.74
CA VAL A 38 18.14 16.48 -19.87
C VAL A 38 18.27 17.89 -19.33
N ALA A 39 18.25 18.87 -20.22
CA ALA A 39 18.15 20.28 -19.87
C ALA A 39 16.68 20.71 -19.79
N VAL A 40 16.35 21.56 -18.83
CA VAL A 40 15.05 22.20 -18.66
C VAL A 40 15.27 23.70 -18.72
N HIS A 41 14.48 24.39 -19.52
CA HIS A 41 14.61 25.81 -19.83
C HIS A 41 13.33 26.56 -19.44
N ASP A 42 13.44 27.82 -19.04
CA ASP A 42 12.28 28.69 -18.81
C ASP A 42 11.68 29.24 -20.13
N GLU A 43 10.68 30.13 -20.04
CA GLU A 43 10.07 30.78 -21.22
C GLU A 43 11.03 31.71 -22.00
N SER A 44 12.16 32.12 -21.41
CA SER A 44 13.20 32.89 -22.10
C SER A 44 14.24 32.02 -22.82
N GLY A 45 14.21 30.71 -22.59
CA GLY A 45 15.21 29.75 -23.08
C GLY A 45 16.43 29.60 -22.17
N ALA A 46 16.50 30.29 -21.03
CA ALA A 46 17.56 30.09 -20.05
C ALA A 46 17.43 28.72 -19.38
N CYS A 47 18.53 27.97 -19.31
CA CYS A 47 18.55 26.66 -18.65
C CYS A 47 18.38 26.84 -17.13
N VAL A 48 17.31 26.29 -16.56
CA VAL A 48 17.00 26.34 -15.12
C VAL A 48 17.39 25.06 -14.39
N VAL A 49 17.37 23.90 -15.07
CA VAL A 49 17.80 22.61 -14.51
C VAL A 49 18.57 21.81 -15.57
N LEU A 50 19.67 21.15 -15.19
CA LEU A 50 20.34 20.14 -16.01
C LEU A 50 20.47 18.83 -15.23
N VAL A 51 19.87 17.77 -15.74
CA VAL A 51 20.06 16.40 -15.27
C VAL A 51 21.12 15.75 -16.15
N GLU A 52 22.29 15.46 -15.59
CA GLU A 52 23.35 14.72 -16.30
C GLU A 52 23.19 13.22 -16.06
N GLY A 53 23.42 12.41 -17.10
CA GLY A 53 23.52 10.94 -17.00
C GLY A 53 22.26 10.26 -16.48
N LEU A 54 21.07 10.78 -16.79
CA LEU A 54 19.77 10.16 -16.49
C LEU A 54 19.66 8.79 -17.17
N ARG A 55 19.86 7.73 -16.40
CA ARG A 55 19.66 6.36 -16.87
C ARG A 55 18.18 6.00 -16.76
N ILE A 56 17.53 5.79 -17.89
CA ILE A 56 16.19 5.21 -17.99
C ILE A 56 16.30 3.74 -18.42
N ARG A 57 15.51 2.85 -17.83
CA ARG A 57 15.41 1.44 -18.25
C ARG A 57 14.11 1.22 -18.99
N GLU A 58 14.19 0.49 -20.10
CA GLU A 58 13.01 0.02 -20.82
C GLU A 58 12.33 -1.09 -20.00
N LEU A 59 11.07 -0.85 -19.62
CA LEU A 59 10.20 -1.85 -19.01
C LEU A 59 9.70 -2.79 -20.11
N ASP A 60 10.11 -4.05 -20.00
CA ASP A 60 9.72 -5.16 -20.88
C ASP A 60 8.20 -5.16 -21.14
N PRO A 61 7.74 -4.95 -22.39
CA PRO A 61 6.32 -5.00 -22.73
C PRO A 61 5.67 -6.36 -22.42
N SER A 62 6.45 -7.46 -22.39
CA SER A 62 6.00 -8.80 -22.01
C SER A 62 5.85 -9.01 -20.50
N ALA A 63 6.30 -8.07 -19.67
CA ALA A 63 5.99 -8.04 -18.25
C ALA A 63 4.60 -7.42 -17.99
N ALA A 64 4.31 -6.29 -18.65
CA ALA A 64 3.06 -5.54 -18.51
C ALA A 64 1.86 -6.08 -19.35
N THR A 65 2.05 -7.21 -20.03
CA THR A 65 0.99 -7.94 -20.76
C THR A 65 0.72 -9.33 -20.16
N ARG A 66 1.35 -9.65 -19.02
CA ARG A 66 0.96 -10.80 -18.19
C ARG A 66 -0.25 -10.44 -17.34
N GLY A 67 -1.42 -10.47 -17.98
CA GLY A 67 -2.70 -10.58 -17.26
C GLY A 67 -2.59 -11.68 -16.18
N PRO A 68 -3.21 -11.47 -15.01
CA PRO A 68 -2.62 -11.74 -13.71
C PRO A 68 -1.89 -13.09 -13.64
N GLY A 69 -0.57 -13.01 -13.41
CA GLY A 69 0.21 -14.18 -13.05
C GLY A 69 -0.47 -14.91 -11.90
N ARG A 70 -0.48 -16.25 -11.95
CA ARG A 70 -1.13 -17.12 -10.95
C ARG A 70 -0.84 -16.60 -9.54
N LEU A 71 -1.82 -16.69 -8.63
CA LEU A 71 -1.74 -16.12 -7.27
C LEU A 71 -0.41 -16.46 -6.55
N GLU A 72 0.13 -17.66 -6.77
CA GLU A 72 1.44 -18.12 -6.28
C GLU A 72 2.63 -17.20 -6.60
N ASP A 73 2.60 -16.45 -7.71
CA ASP A 73 3.63 -15.49 -8.11
C ASP A 73 3.38 -14.07 -7.59
N ALA A 74 2.16 -13.76 -7.17
CA ALA A 74 1.81 -12.50 -6.51
C ALA A 74 2.08 -12.53 -5.00
N LEU A 75 1.97 -13.70 -4.35
CA LEU A 75 2.23 -13.85 -2.92
C LEU A 75 3.71 -13.63 -2.57
N HIS A 76 3.98 -12.73 -1.63
CA HIS A 76 5.31 -12.43 -1.12
C HIS A 76 5.30 -12.32 0.42
N VAL A 77 6.47 -12.51 1.04
CA VAL A 77 6.72 -12.32 2.47
C VAL A 77 7.98 -11.48 2.68
N VAL A 78 8.04 -10.73 3.78
CA VAL A 78 9.29 -10.09 4.24
C VAL A 78 10.07 -11.12 5.04
N ALA A 79 11.21 -11.54 4.49
CA ALA A 79 12.15 -12.43 5.15
C ALA A 79 13.34 -11.64 5.70
N TRP A 80 13.98 -12.22 6.73
CA TRP A 80 15.07 -11.61 7.48
C TRP A 80 16.32 -12.51 7.50
N PRO A 81 16.96 -12.76 6.35
CA PRO A 81 18.22 -13.51 6.32
C PRO A 81 19.30 -12.79 7.13
N VAL A 82 20.18 -13.58 7.77
CA VAL A 82 21.42 -13.08 8.37
C VAL A 82 22.24 -12.35 7.31
N ALA A 83 22.68 -11.14 7.63
CA ALA A 83 23.49 -10.30 6.76
C ALA A 83 24.93 -10.83 6.66
N ALA A 84 25.55 -10.70 5.49
CA ALA A 84 26.97 -10.96 5.32
C ALA A 84 27.83 -9.99 6.16
N ALA A 85 29.01 -10.44 6.57
CA ALA A 85 29.94 -9.61 7.33
C ALA A 85 30.34 -8.34 6.55
N ARG A 86 30.29 -7.18 7.22
CA ARG A 86 30.62 -5.88 6.63
C ARG A 86 32.06 -5.82 6.13
N ARG A 87 32.26 -5.34 4.91
CA ARG A 87 33.59 -4.95 4.40
C ARG A 87 34.00 -3.63 5.06
N ARG A 88 34.81 -3.71 6.12
CA ARG A 88 35.39 -2.54 6.77
C ARG A 88 36.18 -1.68 5.77
N LEU A 89 35.89 -0.40 5.74
CA LEU A 89 36.75 0.65 5.21
C LEU A 89 37.23 1.49 6.40
N PRO A 90 38.53 1.41 6.80
CA PRO A 90 39.04 2.19 7.91
C PRO A 90 39.17 3.66 7.49
N ARG A 91 38.14 4.45 7.79
CA ARG A 91 38.17 5.91 7.67
C ARG A 91 38.14 6.51 9.08
N ALA A 92 39.12 7.33 9.41
CA ALA A 92 39.02 8.17 10.60
C ALA A 92 37.87 9.16 10.38
N VAL A 93 36.82 9.03 11.18
CA VAL A 93 35.64 9.90 11.11
C VAL A 93 35.77 10.97 12.19
N PRO A 94 35.70 12.28 11.84
CA PRO A 94 35.83 13.33 12.84
C PRO A 94 34.63 13.33 13.80
N PRO A 95 34.82 13.83 15.04
CA PRO A 95 33.73 14.07 15.98
C PRO A 95 32.57 14.85 15.35
N ALA A 96 31.35 14.46 15.68
CA ALA A 96 30.12 15.13 15.25
C ALA A 96 29.20 15.44 16.43
N SER A 97 28.17 16.23 16.16
CA SER A 97 27.01 16.35 17.04
C SER A 97 25.94 15.31 16.67
N TRP A 98 25.23 14.83 17.68
CA TRP A 98 24.06 13.98 17.56
C TRP A 98 22.91 14.52 18.41
N LEU A 99 21.68 14.26 17.97
CA LEU A 99 20.50 14.34 18.82
C LEU A 99 20.08 12.92 19.20
N VAL A 100 19.87 12.64 20.48
CA VAL A 100 19.32 11.38 20.97
C VAL A 100 18.02 11.66 21.71
N LEU A 101 16.91 11.17 21.15
CA LEU A 101 15.61 11.13 21.83
C LEU A 101 15.60 9.84 22.67
N GLU A 102 15.93 9.96 23.96
CA GLU A 102 16.30 8.83 24.84
C GLU A 102 15.10 8.04 25.36
N ASP A 103 15.25 6.71 25.40
CA ASP A 103 14.33 5.77 26.03
C ASP A 103 14.51 5.70 27.55
N ASP A 104 13.40 5.46 28.27
CA ASP A 104 13.37 5.26 29.72
C ASP A 104 14.05 3.92 30.11
N ALA A 105 14.15 2.98 29.17
CA ALA A 105 14.86 1.71 29.33
C ALA A 105 16.41 1.82 29.25
N GLY A 106 16.97 3.02 29.07
CA GLY A 106 18.39 3.31 29.24
C GLY A 106 19.34 2.92 28.08
N VAL A 107 18.81 2.55 26.90
CA VAL A 107 19.65 2.33 25.71
C VAL A 107 20.27 3.65 25.24
N GLY A 108 19.53 4.76 25.33
CA GLY A 108 19.97 6.11 25.00
C GLY A 108 21.14 6.59 25.83
N GLN A 109 21.06 6.44 27.15
CA GLN A 109 22.17 6.76 28.06
C GLN A 109 23.43 5.98 27.67
N ALA A 110 23.34 4.65 27.52
CA ALA A 110 24.48 3.83 27.13
C ALA A 110 25.02 4.14 25.72
N LEU A 111 24.17 4.59 24.79
CA LEU A 111 24.56 5.05 23.46
C LEU A 111 25.31 6.40 23.54
N VAL A 112 24.79 7.36 24.31
CA VAL A 112 25.41 8.65 24.55
C VAL A 112 26.79 8.46 25.19
N ASP A 113 26.92 7.61 26.20
CA ASP A 113 28.21 7.29 26.83
C ASP A 113 29.20 6.66 25.83
N ALA A 114 28.72 5.90 24.86
CA ALA A 114 29.55 5.28 23.83
C ALA A 114 29.92 6.25 22.68
N LEU A 115 29.09 7.26 22.41
CA LEU A 115 29.38 8.38 21.49
C LEU A 115 30.36 9.37 22.13
N GLN A 116 30.14 9.79 23.38
CA GLN A 116 31.03 10.71 24.10
C GLN A 116 32.44 10.13 24.29
N ARG A 117 32.57 8.81 24.51
CA ARG A 117 33.87 8.09 24.53
C ARG A 117 34.63 8.12 23.19
N ARG A 118 33.99 8.52 22.09
CA ARG A 118 34.61 8.75 20.76
C ARG A 118 34.91 10.23 20.50
N GLY A 119 34.55 11.13 21.43
CA GLY A 119 34.61 12.58 21.27
C GLY A 119 33.37 13.20 20.61
N ASP A 120 32.35 12.41 20.23
CA ASP A 120 31.11 12.93 19.65
C ASP A 120 30.28 13.69 20.71
N ARG A 121 29.74 14.87 20.36
CA ARG A 121 28.81 15.67 21.21
C ARG A 121 27.38 15.14 21.05
N CYS A 122 26.58 15.15 22.12
CA CYS A 122 25.23 14.59 22.11
C CYS A 122 24.24 15.51 22.84
N VAL A 123 23.29 16.09 22.11
CA VAL A 123 22.08 16.68 22.71
C VAL A 123 21.13 15.55 23.06
N ARG A 124 20.64 15.56 24.30
CA ARG A 124 19.84 14.52 24.94
C ARG A 124 18.43 15.02 25.22
N VAL A 125 17.41 14.25 24.86
CA VAL A 125 16.01 14.65 25.06
C VAL A 125 15.16 13.49 25.59
N THR A 126 14.58 13.67 26.78
CA THR A 126 13.57 12.77 27.36
C THR A 126 12.16 13.33 27.16
N LYS A 127 11.13 12.47 27.29
CA LYS A 127 9.72 12.85 27.15
C LYS A 127 9.30 13.72 28.33
N GLY A 128 8.66 14.85 28.07
CA GLY A 128 8.20 15.81 29.08
C GLY A 128 6.78 16.32 28.80
N ARG A 129 6.41 17.42 29.50
CA ARG A 129 5.13 18.14 29.30
C ARG A 129 5.28 19.54 28.69
N ALA A 130 6.51 20.00 28.53
CA ALA A 130 6.92 21.24 27.88
C ALA A 130 8.45 21.22 27.71
N LEU A 131 8.98 22.07 26.84
CA LEU A 131 10.42 22.31 26.71
C LEU A 131 11.04 22.79 28.03
N ALA A 132 11.99 22.02 28.56
CA ALA A 132 12.81 22.39 29.71
C ALA A 132 14.27 21.97 29.50
N ARG A 133 15.25 22.83 29.85
CA ARG A 133 16.67 22.44 29.91
C ARG A 133 16.97 21.92 31.31
N ILE A 134 17.34 20.64 31.42
CA ILE A 134 17.58 19.93 32.68
C ILE A 134 19.07 20.00 33.06
N ALA A 135 19.98 20.04 32.08
CA ALA A 135 21.42 20.25 32.27
C ALA A 135 22.08 20.83 31.00
N GLU A 136 23.40 21.01 30.98
CA GLU A 136 24.14 21.17 29.71
C GLU A 136 23.82 19.97 28.81
N ASP A 137 23.52 20.25 27.53
CA ASP A 137 23.13 19.28 26.51
C ASP A 137 21.94 18.34 26.86
N ARG A 138 21.19 18.54 27.96
CA ARG A 138 20.05 17.68 28.34
C ARG A 138 18.73 18.46 28.51
N PHE A 139 17.67 17.94 27.90
CA PHE A 139 16.36 18.56 27.84
C PHE A 139 15.21 17.56 28.07
N GLU A 140 14.04 18.11 28.37
CA GLU A 140 12.73 17.49 28.21
C GLU A 140 11.92 18.28 27.17
N LEU A 141 11.02 17.63 26.42
CA LEU A 141 10.03 18.31 25.57
C LEU A 141 8.70 17.55 25.47
N ASP A 142 7.63 18.26 25.10
CA ASP A 142 6.34 17.64 24.78
C ASP A 142 6.34 17.07 23.33
N PRO A 143 6.14 15.76 23.12
CA PRO A 143 6.09 15.16 21.77
C PRO A 143 5.00 15.74 20.85
N ALA A 144 3.98 16.40 21.41
CA ALA A 144 2.88 17.00 20.65
C ALA A 144 3.14 18.46 20.21
N ARG A 145 4.25 19.08 20.63
CA ARG A 145 4.56 20.51 20.38
C ARG A 145 5.64 20.69 19.30
N PRO A 146 5.30 21.21 18.11
CA PRO A 146 6.28 21.49 17.05
C PRO A 146 7.38 22.46 17.50
N GLU A 147 7.02 23.45 18.32
CA GLU A 147 7.89 24.57 18.72
C GLU A 147 9.03 24.09 19.64
N ASP A 148 8.72 23.12 20.50
CA ASP A 148 9.69 22.51 21.40
C ASP A 148 10.75 21.71 20.60
N VAL A 149 10.32 21.01 19.54
CA VAL A 149 11.22 20.28 18.62
C VAL A 149 12.07 21.24 17.79
N HIS A 150 11.50 22.36 17.32
CA HIS A 150 12.23 23.43 16.63
C HIS A 150 13.37 23.99 17.49
N ALA A 151 13.10 24.30 18.76
CA ALA A 151 14.11 24.81 19.69
C ALA A 151 15.29 23.85 19.90
N ILE A 152 15.04 22.53 19.92
CA ILE A 152 16.10 21.51 19.99
C ILE A 152 16.90 21.42 18.69
N VAL A 153 16.26 21.56 17.51
CA VAL A 153 16.98 21.53 16.23
C VAL A 153 17.86 22.78 16.05
N GLU A 154 17.44 23.95 16.54
CA GLU A 154 18.32 25.14 16.58
C GLU A 154 19.46 24.99 17.60
N GLU A 155 19.25 24.30 18.73
CA GLU A 155 20.32 24.00 19.68
C GLU A 155 21.45 23.16 19.04
N LEU A 156 21.14 22.27 18.09
CA LEU A 156 22.13 21.50 17.31
C LEU A 156 22.96 22.36 16.34
N ARG A 157 22.51 23.57 16.02
CA ARG A 157 23.08 24.45 14.97
C ARG A 157 23.94 25.59 15.51
N ARG A 158 24.13 25.63 16.84
CA ARG A 158 24.99 26.62 17.52
C ARG A 158 26.45 26.46 17.05
N GLY A 159 27.09 27.58 16.74
CA GLY A 159 28.39 27.62 16.04
C GLY A 159 29.61 27.11 16.83
N ASP A 160 29.41 26.77 18.10
CA ASP A 160 30.37 26.11 18.98
C ASP A 160 30.32 24.56 18.89
N ARG A 161 29.31 24.00 18.22
CA ARG A 161 29.14 22.55 18.06
C ARG A 161 29.79 22.01 16.78
N PRO A 162 30.34 20.78 16.79
CA PRO A 162 30.64 20.03 15.56
C PRO A 162 29.40 19.81 14.70
N ALA A 163 29.58 19.58 13.39
CA ALA A 163 28.47 19.34 12.46
C ALA A 163 27.55 18.19 12.94
N CYS A 164 26.23 18.38 12.81
CA CYS A 164 25.25 17.37 13.19
C CYS A 164 25.26 16.20 12.18
N ARG A 165 25.59 15.00 12.64
CA ARG A 165 25.62 13.77 11.80
C ARG A 165 24.29 13.04 11.78
N GLY A 166 23.48 13.16 12.83
CA GLY A 166 22.19 12.51 12.86
C GLY A 166 21.34 12.71 14.10
N VAL A 167 20.10 12.28 13.97
CA VAL A 167 19.09 12.19 15.03
C VAL A 167 18.76 10.73 15.25
N VAL A 168 18.81 10.26 16.50
CA VAL A 168 18.49 8.89 16.89
C VAL A 168 17.21 8.92 17.71
N HIS A 169 16.14 8.35 17.18
CA HIS A 169 14.85 8.21 17.86
C HIS A 169 14.78 6.86 18.57
N LEU A 170 14.79 6.87 19.91
CA LEU A 170 14.67 5.68 20.76
C LEU A 170 13.34 5.62 21.53
N TRP A 171 12.49 6.65 21.44
CA TRP A 171 11.23 6.75 22.21
C TRP A 171 10.22 5.63 21.97
N SER A 172 10.36 4.85 20.89
CA SER A 172 9.60 3.64 20.57
C SER A 172 10.26 2.34 21.06
N LEU A 173 11.34 2.42 21.85
CA LEU A 173 11.82 1.32 22.68
C LEU A 173 10.99 1.16 23.96
N ASP A 174 10.29 2.23 24.38
CA ASP A 174 9.36 2.25 25.52
C ASP A 174 7.92 1.84 25.14
N ASP A 175 7.68 1.51 23.86
CA ASP A 175 6.39 1.02 23.36
C ASP A 175 6.09 -0.39 23.90
N ALA A 176 5.66 -0.43 25.17
CA ALA A 176 5.37 -1.66 25.91
C ALA A 176 4.46 -2.61 25.10
N PRO A 177 4.71 -3.93 25.13
CA PRO A 177 3.80 -4.90 24.55
C PRO A 177 2.43 -4.74 25.25
N PRO A 178 1.32 -4.72 24.49
CA PRO A 178 0.03 -4.41 25.08
C PRO A 178 -0.42 -5.54 26.03
N PRO A 179 -1.28 -5.22 27.02
CA PRO A 179 -1.70 -6.21 28.01
C PRO A 179 -2.45 -7.38 27.35
N PRO A 180 -2.37 -8.59 27.95
CA PRO A 180 -3.10 -9.75 27.45
C PRO A 180 -4.61 -9.46 27.37
N PRO A 181 -5.34 -10.14 26.47
CA PRO A 181 -6.74 -9.85 26.24
C PRO A 181 -7.62 -10.22 27.44
N ASP A 182 -7.93 -9.21 28.25
CA ASP A 182 -8.93 -9.26 29.29
C ASP A 182 -10.34 -9.24 28.67
N ALA A 183 -11.12 -10.30 28.93
CA ALA A 183 -12.48 -10.51 28.41
C ALA A 183 -13.58 -9.94 29.31
N GLU A 184 -13.25 -9.55 30.55
CA GLU A 184 -14.18 -8.95 31.53
C GLU A 184 -13.93 -7.43 31.69
N ALA A 185 -12.98 -6.87 30.94
CA ALA A 185 -12.68 -5.44 30.91
C ALA A 185 -13.92 -4.59 30.59
N SER A 186 -14.22 -3.63 31.47
CA SER A 186 -15.36 -2.72 31.32
C SER A 186 -15.23 -1.80 30.11
N VAL A 187 -16.36 -1.23 29.66
CA VAL A 187 -16.42 -0.33 28.51
C VAL A 187 -15.57 0.92 28.74
N GLU A 188 -15.53 1.45 29.96
CA GLU A 188 -14.71 2.60 30.36
C GLU A 188 -13.21 2.27 30.22
N ARG A 189 -12.81 1.08 30.69
CA ARG A 189 -11.41 0.61 30.58
C ARG A 189 -11.01 0.38 29.12
N LEU A 190 -11.86 -0.27 28.32
CA LEU A 190 -11.61 -0.46 26.89
C LEU A 190 -11.56 0.88 26.13
N SER A 191 -12.37 1.86 26.54
CA SER A 191 -12.33 3.24 26.00
C SER A 191 -11.03 3.95 26.34
N ALA A 192 -10.57 3.84 27.60
CA ALA A 192 -9.31 4.43 28.04
C ALA A 192 -8.09 3.78 27.34
N GLU A 193 -8.07 2.45 27.24
CA GLU A 193 -7.01 1.71 26.53
C GLU A 193 -7.00 2.03 25.02
N ALA A 194 -8.17 2.19 24.39
CA ALA A 194 -8.29 2.62 22.99
C ALA A 194 -7.82 4.06 22.76
N ALA A 195 -8.19 5.00 23.65
CA ALA A 195 -7.74 6.39 23.59
C ALA A 195 -6.22 6.51 23.83
N ALA A 196 -5.67 5.76 24.79
CA ALA A 196 -4.23 5.70 25.06
C ALA A 196 -3.44 5.16 23.85
N LEU A 197 -3.89 4.07 23.23
CA LEU A 197 -3.27 3.54 22.00
C LEU A 197 -3.35 4.56 20.85
N GLY A 198 -4.51 5.21 20.67
CA GLY A 198 -4.69 6.25 19.65
C GLY A 198 -3.70 7.41 19.84
N ALA A 199 -3.59 7.92 21.07
CA ALA A 199 -2.67 9.00 21.42
C ALA A 199 -1.19 8.58 21.26
N GLN A 200 -0.80 7.39 21.75
CA GLN A 200 0.55 6.84 21.59
C GLN A 200 0.97 6.79 20.12
N GLN A 201 0.09 6.28 19.25
CA GLN A 201 0.35 6.14 17.81
C GLN A 201 0.42 7.48 17.08
N VAL A 202 -0.42 8.46 17.46
CA VAL A 202 -0.34 9.82 16.93
C VAL A 202 0.94 10.52 17.42
N HIS A 203 1.24 10.53 18.72
CA HIS A 203 2.39 11.25 19.29
C HIS A 203 3.75 10.66 18.85
N GLY A 204 3.88 9.32 18.87
CA GLY A 204 5.10 8.63 18.41
C GLY A 204 5.38 8.89 16.92
N THR A 205 4.34 9.02 16.11
CA THR A 205 4.47 9.44 14.69
C THR A 205 4.73 10.96 14.57
N ALA A 206 4.05 11.78 15.38
CA ALA A 206 4.10 13.24 15.30
C ALA A 206 5.50 13.77 15.57
N VAL A 207 6.16 13.36 16.67
CA VAL A 207 7.53 13.83 16.97
C VAL A 207 8.50 13.56 15.81
N VAL A 208 8.38 12.40 15.15
CA VAL A 208 9.22 12.04 13.99
C VAL A 208 8.90 12.93 12.77
N LEU A 209 7.64 13.30 12.56
CA LEU A 209 7.25 14.29 11.54
C LEU A 209 7.73 15.71 11.87
N HIS A 210 7.71 16.12 13.14
CA HIS A 210 8.22 17.42 13.59
C HIS A 210 9.74 17.48 13.40
N THR A 211 10.48 16.46 13.86
CA THR A 211 11.92 16.34 13.58
C THR A 211 12.21 16.39 12.08
N LEU A 212 11.49 15.61 11.27
CA LEU A 212 11.69 15.58 9.81
C LEU A 212 11.43 16.95 9.15
N ARG A 213 10.40 17.69 9.59
CA ARG A 213 10.13 19.06 9.11
C ARG A 213 11.28 20.00 9.40
N GLU A 214 11.76 20.02 10.64
CA GLU A 214 12.84 20.92 11.05
C GLU A 214 14.16 20.56 10.37
N LEU A 215 14.49 19.27 10.23
CA LEU A 215 15.67 18.86 9.47
C LEU A 215 15.57 19.25 7.98
N ALA A 216 14.39 19.09 7.35
CA ALA A 216 14.18 19.39 5.93
C ALA A 216 13.99 20.89 5.62
N GLY A 217 13.53 21.69 6.58
CA GLY A 217 13.36 23.14 6.44
C GLY A 217 14.65 23.93 6.59
N GLN A 218 15.63 23.37 7.30
CA GLN A 218 16.90 24.04 7.62
C GLN A 218 18.02 23.74 6.62
N ARG A 219 18.95 24.69 6.48
CA ARG A 219 20.20 24.47 5.73
C ARG A 219 21.27 23.86 6.64
N TRP A 220 21.93 22.83 6.14
CA TRP A 220 23.03 22.08 6.76
C TRP A 220 24.21 22.00 5.80
N ALA A 221 25.44 21.84 6.31
CA ALA A 221 26.63 21.61 5.48
C ALA A 221 26.69 20.16 4.95
N GLU A 222 26.34 19.20 5.79
CA GLU A 222 25.98 17.82 5.43
C GLU A 222 24.62 17.53 6.08
N SER A 223 23.69 16.88 5.38
CA SER A 223 22.33 16.65 5.90
C SER A 223 22.34 15.57 7.00
N PRO A 224 21.86 15.86 8.23
CA PRO A 224 21.86 14.91 9.34
C PRO A 224 20.91 13.74 9.08
N ARG A 225 21.36 12.52 9.42
CA ARG A 225 20.61 11.28 9.18
C ARG A 225 19.68 10.94 10.35
N LEU A 226 18.41 10.66 10.07
CA LEU A 226 17.39 10.23 11.00
C LEU A 226 17.36 8.71 11.11
N TRP A 227 17.55 8.20 12.32
CA TRP A 227 17.62 6.79 12.66
C TRP A 227 16.46 6.44 13.59
N LEU A 228 15.73 5.36 13.25
CA LEU A 228 14.52 4.95 13.94
C LEU A 228 14.76 3.59 14.61
N ALA A 229 14.90 3.57 15.94
CA ALA A 229 15.13 2.33 16.69
C ALA A 229 13.85 1.86 17.38
N THR A 230 13.48 0.60 17.15
CA THR A 230 12.32 -0.07 17.75
C THR A 230 12.74 -1.29 18.56
N ARG A 231 11.82 -1.87 19.33
CA ARG A 231 12.03 -3.15 20.03
C ARG A 231 10.86 -4.09 19.75
N GLY A 232 11.14 -5.28 19.20
CA GLY A 232 10.09 -6.26 18.88
C GLY A 232 9.08 -5.79 17.83
N ALA A 233 9.41 -4.79 16.99
CA ALA A 233 8.51 -4.33 15.92
C ALA A 233 8.51 -5.29 14.71
N GLN A 234 9.57 -6.08 14.53
CA GLN A 234 9.72 -7.04 13.44
C GLN A 234 9.80 -8.47 13.99
N ARG A 235 9.05 -9.39 13.39
CA ARG A 235 9.10 -10.83 13.70
C ARG A 235 9.94 -11.55 12.65
N LEU A 236 10.99 -12.22 13.08
CA LEU A 236 11.85 -13.06 12.24
C LEU A 236 11.37 -14.51 12.29
N GLU A 237 11.74 -15.31 11.29
CA GLU A 237 11.35 -16.73 11.22
C GLU A 237 12.07 -17.58 12.29
N GLU A 238 13.26 -17.14 12.70
CA GLU A 238 14.17 -17.78 13.65
C GLU A 238 14.00 -17.26 15.11
N ASP A 239 13.13 -16.28 15.34
CA ASP A 239 12.87 -15.73 16.69
C ASP A 239 12.32 -16.85 17.62
N PRO A 240 12.90 -17.07 18.82
CA PRO A 240 12.39 -18.04 19.78
C PRO A 240 11.03 -17.62 20.35
N PRO A 241 10.22 -18.54 20.92
CA PRO A 241 8.88 -18.24 21.40
C PRO A 241 8.77 -17.01 22.32
N SER A 242 9.74 -16.83 23.23
CA SER A 242 9.84 -15.68 24.13
C SER A 242 9.99 -14.33 23.41
N VAL A 243 10.73 -14.28 22.29
CA VAL A 243 10.86 -13.08 21.45
C VAL A 243 9.59 -12.88 20.61
N THR A 244 8.99 -13.96 20.09
CA THR A 244 7.73 -13.84 19.32
C THR A 244 6.53 -13.39 20.17
N ALA A 245 6.53 -13.68 21.47
CA ALA A 245 5.55 -13.16 22.42
C ALA A 245 5.73 -11.66 22.72
N ALA A 246 6.94 -11.12 22.51
CA ALA A 246 7.29 -9.72 22.75
C ALA A 246 7.06 -8.80 21.53
N VAL A 247 6.32 -9.23 20.52
CA VAL A 247 5.99 -8.39 19.35
C VAL A 247 5.09 -7.23 19.79
N SER A 248 5.58 -6.00 19.64
CA SER A 248 4.88 -4.75 19.96
C SER A 248 4.22 -4.16 18.70
N PRO A 249 2.88 -4.19 18.57
CA PRO A 249 2.21 -3.63 17.41
C PRO A 249 2.40 -2.11 17.27
N SER A 250 2.51 -1.40 18.40
CA SER A 250 2.71 0.06 18.44
C SER A 250 4.00 0.48 17.74
N ALA A 251 5.12 -0.18 18.07
CA ALA A 251 6.43 0.12 17.50
C ALA A 251 6.50 -0.21 15.98
N ALA A 252 5.70 -1.16 15.49
CA ALA A 252 5.64 -1.51 14.08
C ALA A 252 5.07 -0.40 13.18
N ALA A 253 4.26 0.52 13.73
CA ALA A 253 3.76 1.66 12.96
C ALA A 253 4.90 2.59 12.47
N LEU A 254 5.94 2.77 13.29
CA LEU A 254 7.10 3.58 12.93
C LEU A 254 7.85 3.05 11.70
N TRP A 255 7.79 1.74 11.43
CA TRP A 255 8.37 1.14 10.22
C TRP A 255 7.61 1.51 8.95
N GLY A 256 6.28 1.57 9.00
CA GLY A 256 5.47 2.05 7.87
C GLY A 256 5.76 3.53 7.55
N LEU A 257 5.93 4.35 8.59
CA LEU A 257 6.37 5.73 8.44
C LEU A 257 7.79 5.81 7.84
N GLY A 258 8.76 5.11 8.42
CA GLY A 258 10.17 5.14 8.01
C GLY A 258 10.40 4.70 6.56
N ARG A 259 9.67 3.68 6.09
CA ARG A 259 9.67 3.27 4.67
C ARG A 259 9.18 4.38 3.73
N THR A 260 8.32 5.28 4.21
CA THR A 260 7.86 6.46 3.46
C THR A 260 8.83 7.63 3.59
N ILE A 261 9.48 7.83 4.74
CA ILE A 261 10.59 8.79 4.88
C ILE A 261 11.71 8.47 3.88
N ALA A 262 12.07 7.20 3.72
CA ALA A 262 13.05 6.74 2.73
C ALA A 262 12.65 7.02 1.25
N GLN A 263 11.37 7.28 0.94
CA GLN A 263 10.92 7.67 -0.40
C GLN A 263 10.82 9.19 -0.59
N GLU A 264 10.50 9.96 0.46
CA GLU A 264 10.29 11.42 0.38
C GLU A 264 11.57 12.22 0.70
N HIS A 265 12.40 11.71 1.61
CA HIS A 265 13.61 12.36 2.11
C HIS A 265 14.79 11.36 2.21
N PRO A 266 15.27 10.80 1.08
CA PRO A 266 16.41 9.86 1.05
C PRO A 266 17.76 10.49 1.42
N ASP A 267 17.82 11.81 1.52
CA ASP A 267 18.92 12.62 2.02
C ASP A 267 18.95 12.69 3.56
N LEU A 268 17.78 12.67 4.21
CA LEU A 268 17.64 12.65 5.67
C LEU A 268 17.47 11.24 6.24
N PHE A 269 16.99 10.27 5.47
CA PHE A 269 16.79 8.90 5.99
C PHE A 269 18.12 8.19 6.30
N GLY A 270 18.28 7.69 7.52
CA GLY A 270 19.36 6.79 7.93
C GLY A 270 18.97 5.32 7.73
N ALA A 271 18.43 4.70 8.78
CA ALA A 271 17.84 3.36 8.73
C ALA A 271 16.76 3.16 9.80
N MET A 272 15.93 2.12 9.61
CA MET A 272 15.10 1.52 10.66
C MET A 272 15.81 0.31 11.26
N ILE A 273 15.89 0.23 12.59
CA ILE A 273 16.68 -0.78 13.32
C ILE A 273 15.82 -1.39 14.44
N ASP A 274 15.50 -2.69 14.36
CA ASP A 274 14.76 -3.38 15.41
C ASP A 274 15.72 -4.09 16.37
N LEU A 275 15.74 -3.63 17.62
CA LEU A 275 16.56 -4.18 18.69
C LEU A 275 15.95 -5.47 19.26
N ASP A 276 16.82 -6.32 19.79
CA ASP A 276 16.46 -7.56 20.48
C ASP A 276 15.69 -7.23 21.77
N ALA A 277 14.46 -7.76 21.89
CA ALA A 277 13.59 -7.51 23.04
C ALA A 277 14.11 -8.09 24.36
N THR A 278 15.04 -9.04 24.31
CA THR A 278 15.61 -9.73 25.49
C THR A 278 16.98 -9.20 25.91
N ARG A 279 17.60 -8.32 25.10
CA ARG A 279 19.00 -7.91 25.30
C ARG A 279 19.14 -6.64 26.15
N ALA A 280 19.99 -6.72 27.18
CA ALA A 280 20.26 -5.63 28.11
C ALA A 280 20.75 -4.33 27.41
N PRO A 281 20.57 -3.15 28.03
CA PRO A 281 20.72 -1.87 27.33
C PRO A 281 22.12 -1.59 26.75
N GLU A 282 23.20 -1.87 27.49
CA GLU A 282 24.57 -1.52 27.06
C GLU A 282 25.06 -2.36 25.86
N PRO A 283 24.84 -3.70 25.80
CA PRO A 283 25.05 -4.47 24.57
C PRO A 283 24.19 -4.01 23.39
N SER A 284 22.92 -3.63 23.62
CA SER A 284 22.02 -3.14 22.58
C SER A 284 22.46 -1.78 22.02
N ALA A 285 22.88 -0.85 22.89
CA ALA A 285 23.47 0.43 22.51
C ALA A 285 24.79 0.25 21.73
N ARG A 286 25.65 -0.69 22.17
CA ARG A 286 26.89 -1.05 21.46
C ARG A 286 26.62 -1.61 20.06
N ALA A 287 25.54 -2.38 19.90
CA ALA A 287 25.15 -2.92 18.60
C ALA A 287 24.60 -1.80 17.69
N LEU A 288 23.69 -0.97 18.20
CA LEU A 288 23.13 0.20 17.51
C LEU A 288 24.23 1.17 17.05
N LEU A 289 25.20 1.50 17.90
CA LEU A 289 26.31 2.39 17.56
C LEU A 289 27.07 1.94 16.29
N ARG A 290 27.25 0.63 16.07
CA ARG A 290 27.91 0.09 14.87
C ARG A 290 27.09 0.37 13.59
N GLU A 291 25.77 0.39 13.68
CA GLU A 291 24.91 0.79 12.56
C GLU A 291 25.04 2.28 12.25
N LEU A 292 25.11 3.13 13.29
CA LEU A 292 25.23 4.59 13.16
C LEU A 292 26.57 5.05 12.56
N VAL A 293 27.70 4.40 12.92
CA VAL A 293 29.06 4.86 12.57
C VAL A 293 29.78 4.04 11.48
N GLU A 294 29.30 2.83 11.16
CA GLU A 294 29.79 2.02 10.03
C GLU A 294 28.63 1.73 9.02
N PRO A 295 27.87 2.72 8.52
CA PRO A 295 26.71 2.49 7.65
C PRO A 295 27.08 1.82 6.32
N ASP A 296 26.33 0.75 5.97
CA ASP A 296 26.50 -0.03 4.74
C ASP A 296 25.36 0.16 3.71
N GLY A 297 24.43 1.07 3.98
CA GLY A 297 23.31 1.40 3.09
C GLY A 297 22.09 0.47 3.21
N GLU A 298 22.10 -0.49 4.13
CA GLU A 298 20.92 -1.33 4.43
C GLU A 298 19.88 -0.51 5.22
N PRO A 299 18.67 -0.26 4.66
CA PRO A 299 17.72 0.70 5.25
C PRO A 299 16.83 0.09 6.35
N GLN A 300 16.87 -1.23 6.51
CA GLN A 300 15.93 -2.02 7.29
C GLN A 300 16.66 -3.21 7.94
N ILE A 301 16.98 -3.06 9.22
CA ILE A 301 17.88 -3.94 9.98
C ILE A 301 17.13 -4.50 11.20
N ALA A 302 17.35 -5.76 11.53
CA ALA A 302 16.95 -6.34 12.81
C ALA A 302 18.18 -6.98 13.49
N LEU A 303 18.30 -6.81 14.80
CA LEU A 303 19.38 -7.31 15.62
C LEU A 303 18.81 -8.35 16.60
N ARG A 304 19.41 -9.55 16.64
CA ARG A 304 19.00 -10.69 17.49
C ARG A 304 20.23 -11.42 17.99
N GLY A 305 20.46 -11.44 19.30
CA GLY A 305 21.75 -11.82 19.86
C GLY A 305 22.89 -11.06 19.15
N ASP A 306 23.91 -11.77 18.68
CA ASP A 306 25.00 -11.20 17.88
C ASP A 306 24.80 -11.32 16.35
N HIS A 307 23.60 -11.74 15.92
CA HIS A 307 23.22 -11.78 14.50
C HIS A 307 22.57 -10.46 14.07
N ARG A 308 22.98 -10.01 12.88
CA ARG A 308 22.38 -8.89 12.16
C ARG A 308 21.60 -9.45 10.98
N HIS A 309 20.35 -9.07 10.83
CA HIS A 309 19.46 -9.48 9.76
C HIS A 309 19.00 -8.26 8.96
N VAL A 310 18.73 -8.44 7.67
CA VAL A 310 18.29 -7.34 6.79
C VAL A 310 17.07 -7.73 5.98
N ALA A 311 16.10 -6.80 5.85
CA ALA A 311 14.82 -7.09 5.22
C ALA A 311 14.99 -7.43 3.74
N ARG A 312 14.36 -8.52 3.29
CA ARG A 312 14.31 -8.95 1.88
C ARG A 312 12.92 -9.49 1.53
N LEU A 313 12.31 -8.96 0.46
CA LEU A 313 11.04 -9.48 -0.05
C LEU A 313 11.30 -10.80 -0.82
N ARG A 314 10.63 -11.90 -0.44
CA ARG A 314 10.72 -13.21 -1.09
C ARG A 314 9.34 -13.66 -1.59
N ARG A 315 9.29 -14.34 -2.75
CA ARG A 315 8.07 -15.00 -3.24
C ARG A 315 7.67 -16.14 -2.32
N ALA A 316 6.37 -16.26 -2.04
CA ALA A 316 5.80 -17.17 -1.06
C ALA A 316 4.96 -18.28 -1.72
N ARG A 317 5.41 -18.82 -2.87
CA ARG A 317 4.72 -19.87 -3.65
C ARG A 317 4.22 -21.05 -2.80
N ALA A 318 4.96 -21.43 -1.76
CA ALA A 318 4.59 -22.50 -0.83
C ALA A 318 3.29 -22.25 -0.02
N LEU A 319 2.81 -21.00 0.06
CA LEU A 319 1.50 -20.67 0.64
C LEU A 319 0.36 -20.98 -0.34
N ALA A 320 0.55 -20.71 -1.63
CA ALA A 320 -0.45 -21.02 -2.67
C ALA A 320 -0.55 -22.53 -2.94
N ALA A 321 0.52 -23.30 -2.74
CA ALA A 321 0.49 -24.75 -2.82
C ALA A 321 -0.37 -25.45 -1.73
N GLN A 322 -0.97 -24.69 -0.79
CA GLN A 322 -1.81 -25.20 0.30
C GLN A 322 -3.29 -24.85 0.09
N GLU A 323 -3.83 -25.12 -1.12
CA GLU A 323 -5.26 -25.01 -1.40
C GLU A 323 -6.08 -26.04 -0.59
N ARG A 324 -6.39 -25.70 0.66
CA ARG A 324 -7.42 -26.38 1.44
C ARG A 324 -8.76 -25.67 1.18
N PRO A 325 -9.77 -26.33 0.59
CA PRO A 325 -11.09 -25.72 0.39
C PRO A 325 -11.74 -25.45 1.75
N TRP A 326 -11.73 -24.19 2.16
CA TRP A 326 -12.34 -23.74 3.41
C TRP A 326 -13.76 -23.22 3.17
N VAL A 327 -14.67 -23.63 4.04
CA VAL A 327 -16.12 -23.42 3.93
C VAL A 327 -16.61 -22.68 5.19
N CYS A 328 -17.40 -21.63 4.99
CA CYS A 328 -18.11 -20.93 6.05
C CYS A 328 -19.20 -21.83 6.64
N ARG A 329 -19.23 -21.95 7.97
CA ARG A 329 -20.32 -22.63 8.67
C ARG A 329 -21.66 -21.88 8.51
N PRO A 330 -22.80 -22.56 8.29
CA PRO A 330 -24.11 -21.91 8.12
C PRO A 330 -24.74 -21.46 9.45
N ASP A 331 -24.33 -22.06 10.57
CA ASP A 331 -24.68 -21.74 11.96
C ASP A 331 -23.79 -20.66 12.58
N ALA A 332 -23.10 -19.87 11.76
CA ALA A 332 -22.15 -18.85 12.18
C ALA A 332 -22.37 -17.51 11.47
N SER A 333 -21.97 -16.43 12.15
CA SER A 333 -21.99 -15.08 11.63
C SER A 333 -20.60 -14.58 11.27
N TYR A 334 -20.51 -13.78 10.19
CA TYR A 334 -19.26 -13.22 9.69
C TYR A 334 -19.33 -11.70 9.63
N LEU A 335 -18.42 -11.04 10.35
CA LEU A 335 -18.35 -9.60 10.51
C LEU A 335 -17.40 -8.98 9.48
N VAL A 336 -17.90 -8.05 8.66
CA VAL A 336 -17.10 -7.27 7.71
C VAL A 336 -17.21 -5.80 8.08
N THR A 337 -16.15 -5.24 8.69
CA THR A 337 -16.10 -3.80 9.00
C THR A 337 -15.63 -3.02 7.77
N GLY A 338 -16.27 -1.90 7.47
CA GLY A 338 -16.25 -1.34 6.12
C GLY A 338 -17.09 -2.15 5.12
N GLY A 339 -18.02 -3.00 5.59
CA GLY A 339 -18.77 -3.96 4.78
C GLY A 339 -19.62 -3.37 3.65
N LEU A 340 -20.03 -2.11 3.77
CA LEU A 340 -20.75 -1.35 2.72
C LEU A 340 -19.80 -0.52 1.83
N GLY A 341 -18.48 -0.69 1.97
CA GLY A 341 -17.49 -0.25 0.99
C GLY A 341 -17.33 -1.27 -0.13
N GLY A 342 -16.75 -0.88 -1.26
CA GLY A 342 -16.66 -1.75 -2.45
C GLY A 342 -15.96 -3.10 -2.18
N LEU A 343 -14.80 -3.08 -1.52
CA LEU A 343 -14.10 -4.32 -1.12
C LEU A 343 -14.92 -5.13 -0.09
N GLY A 344 -15.69 -4.48 0.78
CA GLY A 344 -16.58 -5.14 1.74
C GLY A 344 -17.73 -5.89 1.07
N LEU A 345 -18.29 -5.33 0.01
CA LEU A 345 -19.35 -5.97 -0.78
C LEU A 345 -18.81 -7.12 -1.66
N LEU A 346 -17.54 -7.07 -2.09
CA LEU A 346 -16.87 -8.21 -2.75
C LEU A 346 -16.58 -9.34 -1.74
N VAL A 347 -15.98 -9.02 -0.58
CA VAL A 347 -15.73 -9.98 0.50
C VAL A 347 -17.03 -10.63 0.98
N ALA A 348 -18.12 -9.86 1.11
CA ALA A 348 -19.44 -10.37 1.48
C ALA A 348 -19.96 -11.44 0.49
N ARG A 349 -19.80 -11.23 -0.82
CA ARG A 349 -20.14 -12.23 -1.86
C ARG A 349 -19.26 -13.47 -1.72
N GLY A 350 -17.95 -13.29 -1.64
CA GLY A 350 -16.98 -14.37 -1.49
C GLY A 350 -17.20 -15.24 -0.24
N LEU A 351 -17.72 -14.69 0.84
CA LEU A 351 -18.14 -15.45 2.03
C LEU A 351 -19.43 -16.24 1.80
N VAL A 352 -20.42 -15.67 1.11
CA VAL A 352 -21.71 -16.31 0.79
C VAL A 352 -21.55 -17.48 -0.18
N GLU A 353 -20.70 -17.31 -1.20
CA GLU A 353 -20.23 -18.36 -2.10
C GLU A 353 -19.57 -19.51 -1.34
N ARG A 354 -18.79 -19.19 -0.29
CA ARG A 354 -18.16 -20.16 0.62
C ARG A 354 -19.12 -20.72 1.68
N GLY A 355 -20.42 -20.39 1.64
CA GLY A 355 -21.44 -21.00 2.50
C GLY A 355 -22.00 -20.11 3.61
N ALA A 356 -21.55 -18.85 3.78
CA ALA A 356 -22.05 -17.98 4.84
C ALA A 356 -23.55 -17.67 4.67
N ARG A 357 -24.33 -17.77 5.76
CA ARG A 357 -25.78 -17.47 5.77
C ARG A 357 -26.19 -16.38 6.75
N ARG A 358 -25.25 -15.88 7.56
CA ARG A 358 -25.39 -14.70 8.42
C ARG A 358 -24.19 -13.77 8.20
N LEU A 359 -24.45 -12.52 7.82
CA LEU A 359 -23.42 -11.49 7.65
C LEU A 359 -23.72 -10.29 8.54
N VAL A 360 -22.68 -9.72 9.14
CA VAL A 360 -22.73 -8.39 9.77
C VAL A 360 -21.92 -7.44 8.90
N LEU A 361 -22.58 -6.54 8.17
CA LEU A 361 -21.93 -5.49 7.39
C LEU A 361 -21.91 -4.22 8.23
N MET A 362 -20.72 -3.87 8.75
CA MET A 362 -20.54 -2.81 9.73
C MET A 362 -19.88 -1.57 9.13
N GLY A 363 -20.34 -0.39 9.54
CA GLY A 363 -19.68 0.88 9.29
C GLY A 363 -20.48 2.09 9.77
N ARG A 364 -19.81 3.23 9.92
CA ARG A 364 -20.33 4.46 10.55
C ARG A 364 -21.58 5.08 9.91
N THR A 365 -21.82 4.83 8.62
CA THR A 365 -22.95 5.43 7.90
C THR A 365 -24.13 4.46 7.89
N ALA A 366 -25.18 4.79 8.64
CA ALA A 366 -26.45 4.07 8.57
C ALA A 366 -27.03 4.14 7.14
N LEU A 367 -27.59 3.02 6.66
CA LEU A 367 -28.52 3.04 5.53
C LEU A 367 -29.92 3.43 6.06
N PRO A 368 -30.81 3.98 5.20
CA PRO A 368 -32.21 4.17 5.55
C PRO A 368 -32.86 2.86 6.03
N PRO A 369 -33.93 2.92 6.84
CA PRO A 369 -34.65 1.71 7.27
C PRO A 369 -35.24 0.97 6.07
N ARG A 370 -35.38 -0.36 6.18
CA ARG A 370 -35.73 -1.26 5.07
C ARG A 370 -37.04 -0.89 4.34
N HIS A 371 -38.02 -0.34 5.05
CA HIS A 371 -39.28 0.12 4.45
C HIS A 371 -39.08 1.32 3.49
N ALA A 372 -38.08 2.17 3.74
CA ALA A 372 -37.76 3.34 2.92
C ALA A 372 -36.87 2.99 1.70
N TRP A 373 -36.43 1.73 1.55
CA TRP A 373 -35.57 1.31 0.42
C TRP A 373 -36.24 1.39 -0.96
N GLY A 374 -37.56 1.62 -1.02
CA GLY A 374 -38.28 1.89 -2.28
C GLY A 374 -38.14 3.32 -2.80
N SER A 375 -37.82 4.30 -1.93
CA SER A 375 -37.80 5.74 -2.27
C SER A 375 -36.38 6.34 -2.32
N ILE A 376 -35.34 5.52 -2.27
CA ILE A 376 -33.95 5.97 -2.36
C ILE A 376 -33.62 6.39 -3.80
N SER A 377 -33.11 7.61 -3.99
CA SER A 377 -32.63 8.11 -5.30
C SER A 377 -31.63 7.15 -5.96
N PRO A 378 -31.84 6.71 -7.22
CA PRO A 378 -30.93 5.82 -7.94
C PRO A 378 -29.50 6.35 -8.10
N GLN A 379 -29.31 7.67 -8.09
CA GLN A 379 -27.99 8.32 -8.18
C GLN A 379 -27.23 8.31 -6.85
N SER A 380 -27.87 7.94 -5.74
CA SER A 380 -27.26 7.99 -4.41
C SER A 380 -26.35 6.79 -4.15
N ARG A 381 -25.28 7.00 -3.36
CA ARG A 381 -24.42 5.90 -2.87
C ARG A 381 -25.22 4.86 -2.07
N ALA A 382 -26.22 5.29 -1.32
CA ALA A 382 -27.10 4.41 -0.55
C ALA A 382 -27.87 3.43 -1.44
N PHE A 383 -28.30 3.84 -2.65
CA PHE A 383 -28.99 2.96 -3.59
C PHE A 383 -28.11 1.78 -4.05
N ALA A 384 -26.84 2.06 -4.40
CA ALA A 384 -25.89 1.01 -4.79
C ALA A 384 -25.62 0.04 -3.63
N GLN A 385 -25.47 0.56 -2.40
CA GLN A 385 -25.26 -0.24 -1.20
C GLN A 385 -26.49 -1.11 -0.86
N VAL A 386 -27.70 -0.54 -0.88
CA VAL A 386 -28.97 -1.26 -0.69
C VAL A 386 -29.20 -2.33 -1.77
N THR A 387 -28.87 -2.03 -3.02
CA THR A 387 -28.98 -2.98 -4.14
C THR A 387 -28.04 -4.17 -3.94
N ALA A 388 -26.80 -3.93 -3.50
CA ALA A 388 -25.85 -5.00 -3.19
C ALA A 388 -26.30 -5.84 -1.98
N VAL A 389 -26.88 -5.23 -0.93
CA VAL A 389 -27.45 -5.96 0.21
C VAL A 389 -28.63 -6.84 -0.24
N ARG A 390 -29.60 -6.29 -0.97
CA ARG A 390 -30.73 -7.05 -1.54
C ARG A 390 -30.25 -8.24 -2.40
N ALA A 391 -29.17 -8.09 -3.14
CA ALA A 391 -28.59 -9.17 -3.95
C ALA A 391 -27.92 -10.29 -3.14
N LEU A 392 -27.46 -10.03 -1.91
CA LEU A 392 -27.03 -11.07 -0.96
C LEU A 392 -28.25 -11.75 -0.32
N GLU A 393 -29.27 -10.98 0.04
CA GLU A 393 -30.48 -11.49 0.70
C GLU A 393 -31.33 -12.37 -0.20
N ALA A 394 -31.36 -12.08 -1.51
CA ALA A 394 -31.96 -12.94 -2.53
C ALA A 394 -31.31 -14.33 -2.63
N GLN A 395 -30.12 -14.54 -2.04
CA GLN A 395 -29.44 -15.83 -1.94
C GLN A 395 -29.70 -16.55 -0.60
N GLY A 396 -30.71 -16.11 0.17
CA GLY A 396 -31.08 -16.71 1.47
C GLY A 396 -30.18 -16.30 2.64
N VAL A 397 -29.41 -15.23 2.48
CA VAL A 397 -28.49 -14.71 3.51
C VAL A 397 -29.20 -13.66 4.37
N SER A 398 -29.10 -13.75 5.69
CA SER A 398 -29.57 -12.66 6.57
C SER A 398 -28.44 -11.66 6.79
N VAL A 399 -28.66 -10.39 6.42
CA VAL A 399 -27.68 -9.31 6.55
C VAL A 399 -28.06 -8.37 7.69
N HIS A 400 -27.30 -8.42 8.79
CA HIS A 400 -27.33 -7.42 9.84
C HIS A 400 -26.53 -6.19 9.38
N LEU A 401 -27.12 -5.00 9.47
CA LEU A 401 -26.52 -3.74 9.03
C LEU A 401 -26.15 -2.90 10.25
N ALA A 402 -24.88 -2.94 10.67
CA ALA A 402 -24.42 -2.32 11.91
C ALA A 402 -23.89 -0.90 11.66
N ALA A 403 -24.68 0.11 12.06
CA ALA A 403 -24.31 1.53 12.01
C ALA A 403 -23.41 1.90 13.21
N VAL A 404 -22.15 1.47 13.17
CA VAL A 404 -21.20 1.49 14.29
C VAL A 404 -19.86 2.07 13.83
N ASP A 405 -19.24 2.95 14.64
CA ASP A 405 -17.81 3.21 14.54
C ASP A 405 -17.01 2.11 15.25
N VAL A 406 -16.19 1.41 14.48
CA VAL A 406 -15.33 0.32 14.98
C VAL A 406 -14.23 0.84 15.92
N GLY A 407 -13.86 2.13 15.81
CA GLY A 407 -12.92 2.78 16.72
C GLY A 407 -13.55 3.28 18.03
N ASP A 408 -14.87 3.15 18.21
CA ASP A 408 -15.58 3.52 19.43
C ASP A 408 -15.87 2.25 20.26
N ALA A 409 -15.28 2.19 21.45
CA ALA A 409 -15.39 1.03 22.33
C ALA A 409 -16.81 0.81 22.87
N ALA A 410 -17.56 1.89 23.12
CA ALA A 410 -18.91 1.82 23.66
C ALA A 410 -19.91 1.40 22.58
N GLN A 411 -19.82 1.96 21.37
CA GLN A 411 -20.65 1.54 20.23
C GLN A 411 -20.38 0.07 19.87
N LEU A 412 -19.12 -0.36 19.81
CA LEU A 412 -18.78 -1.73 19.44
C LEU A 412 -19.14 -2.75 20.53
N ALA A 413 -18.93 -2.43 21.81
CA ALA A 413 -19.34 -3.30 22.92
C ALA A 413 -20.87 -3.41 23.03
N GLY A 414 -21.58 -2.27 22.95
CA GLY A 414 -23.06 -2.23 22.95
C GLY A 414 -23.66 -2.99 21.77
N PHE A 415 -23.09 -2.86 20.57
CA PHE A 415 -23.47 -3.66 19.41
C PHE A 415 -23.30 -5.16 19.67
N LEU A 416 -22.16 -5.61 20.21
CA LEU A 416 -21.93 -7.03 20.49
C LEU A 416 -22.83 -7.58 21.60
N GLN A 417 -23.18 -6.76 22.60
CA GLN A 417 -24.16 -7.10 23.63
C GLN A 417 -25.57 -7.28 23.01
N GLN A 418 -26.03 -6.31 22.21
CA GLN A 418 -27.32 -6.38 21.51
C GLN A 418 -27.38 -7.57 20.55
N PHE A 419 -26.32 -7.81 19.76
CA PHE A 419 -26.24 -8.91 18.82
C PHE A 419 -26.38 -10.28 19.48
N ARG A 420 -25.79 -10.47 20.68
CA ARG A 420 -25.96 -11.67 21.50
C ARG A 420 -27.39 -11.75 22.09
N ALA A 421 -27.94 -10.64 22.57
CA ALA A 421 -29.29 -10.58 23.15
C ALA A 421 -30.42 -10.82 22.12
N GLU A 422 -30.21 -10.43 20.86
CA GLU A 422 -31.07 -10.75 19.71
C GLU A 422 -31.02 -12.23 19.30
N GLY A 423 -30.11 -13.04 19.88
CA GLY A 423 -30.00 -14.47 19.58
C GLY A 423 -29.37 -14.79 18.22
N TRP A 424 -28.56 -13.88 17.64
CA TRP A 424 -27.83 -14.19 16.41
C TRP A 424 -26.80 -15.30 16.62
N PRO A 425 -26.55 -16.17 15.62
CA PRO A 425 -25.49 -17.17 15.71
C PRO A 425 -24.11 -16.51 15.91
N PRO A 426 -23.20 -17.15 16.66
CA PRO A 426 -21.97 -16.52 17.13
C PRO A 426 -21.07 -16.04 15.98
N ILE A 427 -20.33 -14.97 16.21
CA ILE A 427 -19.35 -14.46 15.24
C ILE A 427 -18.18 -15.46 15.19
N ARG A 428 -17.96 -16.08 14.03
CA ARG A 428 -16.84 -17.00 13.79
C ARG A 428 -15.78 -16.43 12.86
N GLY A 429 -16.02 -15.29 12.23
CA GLY A 429 -15.00 -14.68 11.38
C GLY A 429 -15.12 -13.17 11.28
N VAL A 430 -13.96 -12.52 11.22
CA VAL A 430 -13.84 -11.06 11.12
C VAL A 430 -13.00 -10.72 9.89
N VAL A 431 -13.51 -9.84 9.03
CA VAL A 431 -12.72 -9.16 8.00
C VAL A 431 -12.72 -7.66 8.28
N HIS A 432 -11.59 -7.14 8.74
CA HIS A 432 -11.41 -5.72 9.04
C HIS A 432 -10.94 -4.97 7.79
N LEU A 433 -11.88 -4.32 7.09
CA LEU A 433 -11.64 -3.47 5.91
C LEU A 433 -11.89 -1.99 6.21
N ALA A 434 -12.19 -1.63 7.47
CA ALA A 434 -12.38 -0.25 7.86
C ALA A 434 -11.09 0.57 7.67
N GLY A 435 -11.26 1.84 7.33
CA GLY A 435 -10.16 2.74 7.03
C GLY A 435 -10.60 3.94 6.22
N VAL A 436 -9.72 4.95 6.21
CA VAL A 436 -9.80 6.14 5.35
C VAL A 436 -8.42 6.39 4.76
N LEU A 437 -8.37 7.10 3.62
CA LEU A 437 -7.13 7.71 3.14
C LEU A 437 -7.12 9.19 3.55
N GLN A 438 -5.95 9.65 3.98
CA GLN A 438 -5.65 11.05 4.28
C GLN A 438 -4.27 11.35 3.68
N ASP A 439 -4.16 11.13 2.36
CA ASP A 439 -2.89 11.15 1.65
C ASP A 439 -2.30 12.56 1.67
N ARG A 440 -1.08 12.70 2.19
CA ARG A 440 -0.31 13.94 2.31
C ARG A 440 1.18 13.63 2.44
N ILE A 441 2.03 14.44 1.79
CA ILE A 441 3.48 14.39 2.00
C ILE A 441 3.81 14.66 3.48
N LEU A 442 4.85 14.02 4.00
CA LEU A 442 5.15 13.97 5.45
C LEU A 442 5.28 15.38 6.05
N VAL A 443 6.01 16.27 5.38
CA VAL A 443 6.18 17.66 5.80
C VAL A 443 4.88 18.48 5.86
N ARG A 444 3.76 17.98 5.33
CA ARG A 444 2.41 18.60 5.42
C ARG A 444 1.35 17.73 6.12
N LEU A 445 1.72 16.59 6.69
CA LEU A 445 0.82 15.65 7.38
C LEU A 445 0.58 16.03 8.85
N ASP A 446 -0.62 16.48 9.22
CA ASP A 446 -0.96 16.90 10.59
C ASP A 446 -1.47 15.76 11.50
N ALA A 447 -1.63 16.08 12.79
CA ALA A 447 -2.09 15.14 13.83
C ALA A 447 -3.55 14.67 13.65
N ALA A 448 -4.42 15.45 13.02
CA ALA A 448 -5.79 15.04 12.73
C ALA A 448 -5.85 14.10 11.51
N MET A 449 -5.03 14.34 10.49
CA MET A 449 -4.83 13.42 9.36
C MET A 449 -4.17 12.10 9.78
N LEU A 450 -3.35 12.10 10.83
CA LEU A 450 -2.87 10.88 11.51
C LEU A 450 -4.02 10.20 12.26
N GLY A 451 -4.64 10.91 13.22
CA GLY A 451 -5.68 10.39 14.10
C GLY A 451 -6.84 9.76 13.36
N ALA A 452 -7.30 10.36 12.25
CA ALA A 452 -8.39 9.82 11.44
C ALA A 452 -8.08 8.44 10.81
N VAL A 453 -6.81 8.18 10.47
CA VAL A 453 -6.36 6.88 9.91
C VAL A 453 -6.09 5.88 11.05
N VAL A 454 -5.44 6.32 12.13
CA VAL A 454 -5.18 5.53 13.35
C VAL A 454 -6.49 5.03 13.97
N HIS A 455 -7.49 5.89 14.15
CA HIS A 455 -8.80 5.53 14.70
C HIS A 455 -9.48 4.41 13.90
N ALA A 456 -9.57 4.59 12.58
CA ALA A 456 -10.31 3.66 11.72
C ALA A 456 -9.62 2.29 11.50
N LYS A 457 -8.28 2.25 11.55
CA LYS A 457 -7.48 1.02 11.32
C LYS A 457 -6.87 0.44 12.59
N VAL A 458 -6.12 1.23 13.33
CA VAL A 458 -5.33 0.79 14.50
C VAL A 458 -6.26 0.54 15.69
N VAL A 459 -6.99 1.57 16.13
CA VAL A 459 -7.92 1.47 17.27
C VAL A 459 -9.07 0.51 16.92
N GLY A 460 -9.60 0.59 15.70
CA GLY A 460 -10.64 -0.33 15.22
C GLY A 460 -10.22 -1.80 15.23
N ALA A 461 -9.02 -2.15 14.76
CA ALA A 461 -8.54 -3.53 14.82
C ALA A 461 -8.18 -3.97 16.25
N TRP A 462 -7.72 -3.05 17.09
CA TRP A 462 -7.44 -3.30 18.51
C TRP A 462 -8.70 -3.65 19.31
N LEU A 463 -9.76 -2.85 19.16
CA LEU A 463 -11.04 -3.10 19.83
C LEU A 463 -11.70 -4.40 19.35
N LEU A 464 -11.67 -4.68 18.04
CA LEU A 464 -12.10 -5.98 17.50
C LEU A 464 -11.26 -7.15 18.06
N HIS A 465 -9.95 -6.97 18.27
CA HIS A 465 -9.12 -8.01 18.87
C HIS A 465 -9.53 -8.30 20.31
N ARG A 466 -9.78 -7.26 21.12
CA ARG A 466 -10.10 -7.38 22.54
C ARG A 466 -11.51 -7.91 22.78
N LEU A 467 -12.53 -7.28 22.19
CA LEU A 467 -13.94 -7.65 22.38
C LEU A 467 -14.30 -9.03 21.79
N LEU A 468 -13.47 -9.56 20.89
CA LEU A 468 -13.64 -10.89 20.26
C LEU A 468 -12.46 -11.83 20.59
N ALA A 469 -11.78 -11.63 21.73
CA ALA A 469 -10.69 -12.50 22.17
C ALA A 469 -11.18 -13.86 22.71
N GLY A 470 -12.29 -13.85 23.48
CA GLY A 470 -12.94 -15.07 23.98
C GLY A 470 -13.84 -15.78 22.96
N GLU A 471 -14.11 -15.15 21.82
CA GLU A 471 -14.84 -15.80 20.73
C GLU A 471 -13.91 -16.78 20.00
N ALA A 472 -14.28 -18.06 19.94
CA ALA A 472 -13.54 -19.04 19.16
C ALA A 472 -13.80 -18.85 17.65
N LEU A 473 -13.09 -17.86 17.09
CA LEU A 473 -13.09 -17.52 15.67
C LEU A 473 -12.40 -18.61 14.84
N ASP A 474 -12.89 -18.82 13.62
CA ASP A 474 -12.21 -19.56 12.56
C ASP A 474 -11.13 -18.68 11.88
N PHE A 475 -11.37 -17.36 11.79
CA PHE A 475 -10.40 -16.41 11.22
C PHE A 475 -10.58 -14.97 11.72
N PHE A 476 -9.50 -14.20 11.63
CA PHE A 476 -9.47 -12.74 11.77
C PHE A 476 -8.56 -12.19 10.67
N VAL A 477 -9.08 -11.43 9.71
CA VAL A 477 -8.33 -10.96 8.54
C VAL A 477 -8.36 -9.43 8.48
N SER A 478 -7.20 -8.79 8.57
CA SER A 478 -7.05 -7.35 8.39
C SER A 478 -6.60 -7.02 6.97
N SER A 479 -7.32 -6.11 6.29
CA SER A 479 -6.85 -5.54 5.03
C SER A 479 -5.78 -4.49 5.31
N SER A 480 -4.54 -4.94 5.26
CA SER A 480 -3.35 -4.09 5.23
C SER A 480 -3.13 -3.54 3.80
N SER A 481 -1.93 -3.05 3.48
CA SER A 481 -1.56 -2.62 2.13
C SER A 481 -0.05 -2.71 1.92
N ILE A 482 0.38 -2.95 0.67
CA ILE A 482 1.78 -2.96 0.23
C ILE A 482 2.56 -1.67 0.62
N ALA A 483 1.87 -0.56 0.86
CA ALA A 483 2.43 0.67 1.43
C ALA A 483 3.11 0.44 2.79
N ALA A 484 2.64 -0.52 3.61
CA ALA A 484 3.32 -0.91 4.85
C ALA A 484 4.69 -1.57 4.61
N VAL A 485 4.86 -2.28 3.50
CA VAL A 485 6.04 -3.11 3.19
C VAL A 485 7.08 -2.35 2.37
N LEU A 486 6.64 -1.56 1.38
CA LEU A 486 7.51 -0.80 0.48
C LEU A 486 7.59 0.70 0.81
N GLY A 487 6.70 1.20 1.68
CA GLY A 487 6.42 2.64 1.81
C GLY A 487 5.58 3.16 0.64
N SER A 488 5.01 4.35 0.79
CA SER A 488 4.41 5.08 -0.33
C SER A 488 4.43 6.57 -0.05
N ALA A 489 5.22 7.31 -0.84
CA ALA A 489 5.27 8.78 -0.74
C ALA A 489 3.85 9.38 -0.77
N GLY A 490 3.58 10.36 0.09
CA GLY A 490 2.27 10.93 0.31
C GLY A 490 1.33 10.08 1.18
N GLN A 491 1.78 8.97 1.77
CA GLN A 491 0.91 8.04 2.52
C GLN A 491 1.54 7.54 3.83
N GLY A 492 2.36 8.35 4.50
CA GLY A 492 3.08 7.94 5.71
C GLY A 492 2.19 7.45 6.86
N ASN A 493 1.10 8.18 7.13
CA ASN A 493 0.03 7.79 8.07
C ASN A 493 -0.61 6.43 7.71
N TYR A 494 -0.91 6.21 6.43
CA TYR A 494 -1.52 4.97 5.96
C TYR A 494 -0.53 3.80 5.99
N ALA A 495 0.73 4.01 5.60
CA ALA A 495 1.78 3.00 5.70
C ALA A 495 2.00 2.58 7.16
N ALA A 496 2.07 3.54 8.09
CA ALA A 496 2.19 3.30 9.53
C ALA A 496 1.01 2.48 10.09
N ALA A 497 -0.22 2.94 9.85
CA ALA A 497 -1.43 2.25 10.34
C ALA A 497 -1.61 0.85 9.76
N ASN A 498 -1.11 0.57 8.55
CA ASN A 498 -1.10 -0.77 7.98
C ASN A 498 0.03 -1.65 8.53
N ALA A 499 1.21 -1.10 8.82
CA ALA A 499 2.29 -1.84 9.47
C ALA A 499 1.89 -2.33 10.89
N PHE A 500 1.12 -1.51 11.63
CA PHE A 500 0.47 -1.94 12.88
C PHE A 500 -0.44 -3.17 12.67
N LEU A 501 -1.27 -3.20 11.62
CA LEU A 501 -2.16 -4.36 11.34
C LEU A 501 -1.37 -5.64 11.09
N GLY A 502 -0.22 -5.53 10.41
CA GLY A 502 0.74 -6.63 10.25
C GLY A 502 1.19 -7.19 11.60
N ALA A 503 1.75 -6.33 12.46
CA ALA A 503 2.26 -6.73 13.77
C ALA A 503 1.16 -7.21 14.74
N LEU A 504 -0.04 -6.62 14.71
CA LEU A 504 -1.20 -7.11 15.46
C LEU A 504 -1.57 -8.55 15.07
N ALA A 505 -1.44 -8.90 13.78
CA ALA A 505 -1.67 -10.27 13.33
C ALA A 505 -0.57 -11.25 13.80
N HIS A 506 0.67 -10.78 14.02
CA HIS A 506 1.71 -11.57 14.70
C HIS A 506 1.41 -11.73 16.20
N HIS A 507 1.08 -10.63 16.89
CA HIS A 507 0.74 -10.61 18.31
C HIS A 507 -0.44 -11.56 18.64
N ARG A 508 -1.53 -11.49 17.87
CA ARG A 508 -2.67 -12.43 18.01
C ARG A 508 -2.26 -13.89 17.88
N ARG A 509 -1.43 -14.24 16.88
CA ARG A 509 -0.94 -15.62 16.68
C ARG A 509 0.01 -16.08 17.79
N ALA A 510 0.81 -15.18 18.36
CA ALA A 510 1.64 -15.50 19.53
C ALA A 510 0.78 -15.82 20.77
N ALA A 511 -0.38 -15.17 20.92
CA ALA A 511 -1.40 -15.50 21.92
C ALA A 511 -2.30 -16.72 21.52
N GLY A 512 -1.94 -17.48 20.49
CA GLY A 512 -2.71 -18.65 20.01
C GLY A 512 -4.01 -18.31 19.26
N LEU A 513 -4.34 -17.03 19.09
CA LEU A 513 -5.56 -16.59 18.41
C LEU A 513 -5.35 -16.53 16.88
N PRO A 514 -6.37 -16.88 16.07
CA PRO A 514 -6.25 -16.75 14.62
C PRO A 514 -6.11 -15.28 14.22
N ALA A 515 -5.19 -15.01 13.30
CA ALA A 515 -5.05 -13.73 12.62
C ALA A 515 -4.22 -13.82 11.33
N HIS A 516 -4.62 -13.05 10.32
CA HIS A 516 -3.82 -12.71 9.14
C HIS A 516 -3.96 -11.21 8.84
N ALA A 517 -2.91 -10.62 8.30
CA ALA A 517 -2.96 -9.32 7.65
C ALA A 517 -2.51 -9.53 6.19
N ILE A 518 -3.18 -8.88 5.23
CA ILE A 518 -2.85 -9.01 3.81
C ILE A 518 -2.45 -7.64 3.26
N ASP A 519 -1.18 -7.51 2.85
CA ASP A 519 -0.58 -6.28 2.33
C ASP A 519 -0.95 -6.05 0.85
N TRP A 520 -2.24 -5.79 0.60
CA TRP A 520 -2.77 -5.63 -0.76
C TRP A 520 -2.05 -4.53 -1.57
N GLY A 521 -1.79 -4.86 -2.84
CA GLY A 521 -1.53 -3.87 -3.89
C GLY A 521 -2.78 -3.00 -4.18
N PRO A 522 -2.67 -2.06 -5.14
CA PRO A 522 -3.84 -1.31 -5.59
C PRO A 522 -4.87 -2.26 -6.21
N TRP A 523 -6.14 -1.98 -5.97
CA TRP A 523 -7.26 -2.62 -6.64
C TRP A 523 -7.69 -1.73 -7.82
N ALA A 524 -7.89 -2.34 -8.99
CA ALA A 524 -8.04 -1.62 -10.25
C ALA A 524 -9.34 -0.80 -10.32
N GLU A 525 -10.45 -1.34 -9.82
CA GLU A 525 -11.78 -0.76 -10.02
C GLU A 525 -12.50 -0.40 -8.71
N VAL A 526 -12.01 -0.91 -7.59
CA VAL A 526 -12.76 -0.98 -6.32
C VAL A 526 -11.92 -0.50 -5.15
N GLY A 527 -12.55 0.14 -4.17
CA GLY A 527 -11.88 0.65 -2.98
C GLY A 527 -11.17 1.98 -3.20
N VAL A 528 -10.39 2.41 -2.19
CA VAL A 528 -9.88 3.79 -2.10
C VAL A 528 -8.65 4.03 -2.99
N ALA A 529 -7.93 2.97 -3.39
CA ALA A 529 -6.73 3.04 -4.22
C ALA A 529 -7.00 3.31 -5.72
N SER A 530 -8.25 3.23 -6.16
CA SER A 530 -8.67 3.44 -7.56
C SER A 530 -8.29 4.82 -8.13
N ARG A 531 -8.06 5.81 -7.26
CA ARG A 531 -7.66 7.18 -7.62
C ARG A 531 -6.21 7.31 -8.09
N ASP A 532 -5.32 6.40 -7.68
CA ASP A 532 -3.86 6.54 -7.85
C ASP A 532 -3.27 5.64 -8.96
N ARG A 533 -4.11 4.95 -9.76
CA ARG A 533 -3.69 3.94 -10.77
C ARG A 533 -2.51 4.39 -11.63
N GLY A 534 -2.55 5.60 -12.20
CA GLY A 534 -1.49 6.10 -13.09
C GLY A 534 -0.13 6.30 -12.42
N ARG A 535 -0.12 6.61 -11.11
CA ARG A 535 1.07 6.83 -10.28
C ARG A 535 1.70 5.51 -9.78
N LEU A 536 0.89 4.47 -9.63
CA LEU A 536 1.35 3.13 -9.24
C LEU A 536 1.79 2.31 -10.46
N ALA A 537 1.04 2.38 -11.58
CA ALA A 537 1.42 1.73 -12.84
C ALA A 537 2.76 2.25 -13.40
N SER A 538 3.03 3.56 -13.28
CA SER A 538 4.33 4.15 -13.65
C SER A 538 5.50 3.72 -12.74
N ARG A 539 5.22 3.13 -11.57
CA ARG A 539 6.18 2.46 -10.68
C ARG A 539 6.25 0.94 -10.91
N GLY A 540 5.55 0.40 -11.91
CA GLY A 540 5.47 -1.04 -12.17
C GLY A 540 4.58 -1.82 -11.20
N ILE A 541 3.67 -1.14 -10.50
CA ILE A 541 2.67 -1.75 -9.60
C ILE A 541 1.31 -1.69 -10.30
N GLU A 542 0.90 -2.82 -10.86
CA GLU A 542 -0.38 -2.96 -11.55
C GLU A 542 -1.55 -3.20 -10.58
N GLY A 543 -2.76 -2.90 -11.03
CA GLY A 543 -3.98 -3.02 -10.21
C GLY A 543 -4.57 -4.42 -10.28
N LEU A 544 -4.95 -4.98 -9.14
CA LEU A 544 -5.73 -6.21 -9.07
C LEU A 544 -7.15 -5.95 -9.62
N GLU A 545 -7.47 -6.56 -10.76
CA GLU A 545 -8.83 -6.52 -11.34
C GLU A 545 -9.73 -7.51 -10.60
N PRO A 546 -10.90 -7.09 -10.06
CA PRO A 546 -11.73 -7.98 -9.25
C PRO A 546 -12.38 -9.13 -10.03
N ASP A 547 -12.87 -8.84 -11.23
CA ASP A 547 -13.77 -9.69 -12.01
C ASP A 547 -13.32 -9.72 -13.49
N ALA A 548 -12.34 -10.58 -13.84
CA ALA A 548 -11.74 -10.61 -15.19
C ALA A 548 -12.07 -11.86 -16.04
N PRO A 549 -13.31 -12.05 -16.54
CA PRO A 549 -13.68 -13.13 -17.45
C PRO A 549 -13.62 -12.75 -18.95
N MET A 550 -12.53 -13.14 -19.63
CA MET A 550 -12.37 -13.23 -21.10
C MET A 550 -12.23 -11.91 -21.90
N LEU A 551 -11.54 -11.95 -23.06
CA LEU A 551 -11.11 -10.78 -23.85
C LEU A 551 -10.92 -11.10 -25.35
N LEU A 552 -11.22 -10.13 -26.23
CA LEU A 552 -11.17 -10.11 -27.72
C LEU A 552 -11.45 -8.63 -28.16
N TRP A 553 -11.22 -8.06 -29.37
CA TRP A 553 -10.70 -8.41 -30.71
C TRP A 553 -10.34 -7.07 -31.42
N PRO A 554 -9.27 -6.86 -32.24
CA PRO A 554 -8.00 -7.59 -32.43
C PRO A 554 -6.73 -6.70 -32.19
N HIS A 555 -5.56 -7.30 -31.98
CA HIS A 555 -4.26 -6.83 -32.54
C HIS A 555 -3.08 -7.71 -32.14
N ASP A 556 -3.27 -8.60 -31.15
CA ASP A 556 -2.37 -9.73 -30.91
C ASP A 556 -2.15 -10.51 -32.21
N ALA A 557 -0.93 -11.00 -32.42
CA ALA A 557 -0.56 -11.74 -33.62
C ALA A 557 -1.46 -12.98 -33.80
N LEU A 558 -1.64 -13.42 -35.05
CA LEU A 558 -2.46 -14.60 -35.40
C LEU A 558 -1.98 -15.91 -34.72
N ASP A 559 -0.70 -15.97 -34.34
CA ASP A 559 -0.09 -17.08 -33.58
C ASP A 559 -0.14 -16.88 -32.05
N GLY A 560 -0.81 -15.83 -31.56
CA GLY A 560 -0.94 -15.51 -30.14
C GLY A 560 -1.75 -16.54 -29.35
N ALA A 561 -1.30 -16.84 -28.13
CA ALA A 561 -1.82 -17.97 -27.32
C ALA A 561 -3.31 -17.86 -26.91
N GLY A 562 -3.93 -16.67 -26.99
CA GLY A 562 -5.38 -16.51 -26.80
C GLY A 562 -6.19 -17.17 -27.92
N LEU A 563 -5.78 -16.98 -29.19
CA LEU A 563 -6.44 -17.56 -30.37
C LEU A 563 -6.33 -19.09 -30.47
N GLN A 564 -5.54 -19.73 -29.60
CA GLN A 564 -5.44 -21.20 -29.49
C GLN A 564 -6.59 -21.82 -28.66
N ARG A 565 -7.31 -21.03 -27.84
CA ARG A 565 -8.19 -21.57 -26.78
C ARG A 565 -9.70 -21.45 -27.03
N HIS A 566 -10.12 -20.92 -28.17
CA HIS A 566 -11.54 -20.63 -28.45
C HIS A 566 -11.97 -21.18 -29.82
N GLU A 567 -13.15 -21.80 -29.86
CA GLU A 567 -13.78 -22.24 -31.11
C GLU A 567 -14.39 -21.03 -31.84
N ILE A 568 -13.68 -20.53 -32.86
CA ILE A 568 -14.13 -19.41 -33.68
C ILE A 568 -15.00 -19.94 -34.82
N SER A 569 -16.31 -19.70 -34.73
CA SER A 569 -17.28 -20.10 -35.75
C SER A 569 -17.35 -19.16 -36.96
N ALA A 570 -17.09 -17.86 -36.75
CA ALA A 570 -17.10 -16.84 -37.80
C ALA A 570 -16.04 -15.73 -37.56
N MET A 571 -15.54 -15.16 -38.64
CA MET A 571 -14.62 -14.01 -38.66
C MET A 571 -15.02 -13.01 -39.73
N VAL A 572 -14.98 -11.71 -39.41
CA VAL A 572 -15.35 -10.61 -40.33
C VAL A 572 -14.12 -9.79 -40.67
N LEU A 573 -13.84 -9.62 -41.97
CA LEU A 573 -12.67 -8.91 -42.49
C LEU A 573 -13.12 -7.59 -43.14
N VAL A 574 -13.02 -6.49 -42.40
CA VAL A 574 -13.43 -5.15 -42.87
C VAL A 574 -12.28 -4.47 -43.62
N SER A 575 -12.43 -4.28 -44.94
CA SER A 575 -11.45 -3.68 -45.85
C SER A 575 -10.01 -4.23 -45.71
N ALA A 576 -9.87 -5.51 -45.34
CA ALA A 576 -8.58 -6.12 -45.06
C ALA A 576 -7.63 -6.07 -46.29
N PRO A 577 -6.41 -5.53 -46.17
CA PRO A 577 -5.42 -5.56 -47.23
C PRO A 577 -5.12 -6.99 -47.69
N GLU A 578 -4.69 -7.16 -48.95
CA GLU A 578 -4.37 -8.46 -49.57
C GLU A 578 -3.45 -9.32 -48.67
N ARG A 579 -2.42 -8.71 -48.10
CA ARG A 579 -1.46 -9.35 -47.16
C ARG A 579 -2.12 -9.90 -45.89
N VAL A 580 -3.17 -9.25 -45.38
CA VAL A 580 -3.91 -9.69 -44.19
C VAL A 580 -4.84 -10.86 -44.55
N ARG A 581 -5.47 -10.82 -45.73
CA ARG A 581 -6.31 -11.92 -46.24
C ARG A 581 -5.48 -13.18 -46.46
N GLN A 582 -4.33 -13.06 -47.12
CA GLN A 582 -3.35 -14.15 -47.27
C GLN A 582 -2.87 -14.73 -45.92
N GLN A 583 -2.63 -13.88 -44.91
CA GLN A 583 -2.28 -14.35 -43.55
C GLN A 583 -3.41 -15.13 -42.88
N VAL A 584 -4.67 -14.69 -43.06
CA VAL A 584 -5.86 -15.38 -42.55
C VAL A 584 -6.07 -16.74 -43.25
N ASP A 585 -5.87 -16.82 -44.57
CA ASP A 585 -6.03 -18.08 -45.30
C ASP A 585 -4.93 -19.10 -44.95
N VAL A 586 -3.68 -18.66 -44.79
CA VAL A 586 -2.58 -19.51 -44.27
C VAL A 586 -2.88 -20.00 -42.85
N TRP A 587 -3.43 -19.14 -41.98
CA TRP A 587 -3.84 -19.51 -40.62
C TRP A 587 -5.01 -20.51 -40.63
N ARG A 588 -5.99 -20.32 -41.52
CA ARG A 588 -7.15 -21.20 -41.71
C ARG A 588 -6.72 -22.58 -42.20
N ALA A 589 -5.84 -22.64 -43.20
CA ALA A 589 -5.30 -23.89 -43.75
C ALA A 589 -4.56 -24.72 -42.68
N ARG A 590 -3.79 -24.06 -41.80
CA ARG A 590 -3.10 -24.71 -40.66
C ARG A 590 -4.04 -25.34 -39.62
N ARG A 591 -5.34 -25.02 -39.62
CA ARG A 591 -6.34 -25.55 -38.66
C ARG A 591 -7.31 -26.61 -39.21
N GLY A 592 -7.04 -27.15 -40.41
CA GLY A 592 -7.71 -28.34 -40.94
C GLY A 592 -9.24 -28.30 -40.83
N ALA A 593 -9.83 -29.32 -40.21
CA ALA A 593 -11.29 -29.48 -40.09
C ALA A 593 -12.00 -28.41 -39.22
N VAL A 594 -11.28 -27.65 -38.39
CA VAL A 594 -11.82 -26.50 -37.67
C VAL A 594 -11.76 -25.25 -38.55
N GLY A 595 -10.62 -25.04 -39.22
CA GLY A 595 -10.43 -23.94 -40.17
C GLY A 595 -11.42 -24.00 -41.35
N SER A 596 -11.73 -25.18 -41.88
CA SER A 596 -12.70 -25.32 -42.97
C SER A 596 -14.15 -24.98 -42.57
N ARG A 597 -14.55 -25.25 -41.32
CA ARG A 597 -15.89 -24.94 -40.78
C ARG A 597 -16.07 -23.45 -40.46
N MET A 598 -15.00 -22.73 -40.14
CA MET A 598 -15.06 -21.30 -39.83
C MET A 598 -15.53 -20.51 -41.07
N GLN A 599 -16.57 -19.70 -40.89
CA GLN A 599 -17.05 -18.77 -41.92
C GLN A 599 -16.21 -17.49 -41.92
N ILE A 600 -15.87 -16.99 -43.11
CA ILE A 600 -15.22 -15.68 -43.29
C ILE A 600 -16.16 -14.78 -44.09
N ALA A 601 -16.47 -13.60 -43.56
CA ALA A 601 -17.20 -12.56 -44.26
C ALA A 601 -16.26 -11.40 -44.60
N GLU A 602 -15.92 -11.22 -45.88
CA GLU A 602 -15.34 -9.95 -46.34
C GLU A 602 -16.42 -8.85 -46.32
N VAL A 603 -16.10 -7.71 -45.72
CA VAL A 603 -16.92 -6.50 -45.76
C VAL A 603 -16.04 -5.36 -46.26
N ARG A 604 -16.47 -4.60 -47.25
CA ARG A 604 -15.72 -3.41 -47.72
C ARG A 604 -16.33 -2.16 -47.09
N CYS A 605 -15.49 -1.14 -46.86
CA CYS A 605 -15.86 0.09 -46.16
C CYS A 605 -17.12 0.77 -46.74
N PRO A 606 -17.85 1.55 -45.92
CA PRO A 606 -19.30 1.65 -46.02
C PRO A 606 -19.78 2.31 -47.31
N GLY A 607 -20.61 1.60 -48.06
CA GLY A 607 -21.24 2.09 -49.29
C GLY A 607 -22.17 1.09 -49.95
N ARG A 608 -21.84 -0.21 -49.91
CA ARG A 608 -22.72 -1.32 -50.32
C ARG A 608 -22.64 -2.44 -49.30
N LEU A 609 -23.65 -2.52 -48.44
CA LEU A 609 -23.77 -3.51 -47.39
C LEU A 609 -25.23 -4.00 -47.40
N ASP A 610 -25.44 -5.31 -47.49
CA ASP A 610 -26.77 -5.91 -47.43
C ASP A 610 -27.36 -5.66 -46.03
N ARG A 611 -28.37 -4.79 -45.99
CA ARG A 611 -29.00 -4.35 -44.74
C ARG A 611 -29.90 -5.42 -44.15
N GLU A 612 -30.49 -6.30 -44.96
CA GLU A 612 -31.37 -7.37 -44.46
C GLU A 612 -30.58 -8.53 -43.89
N GLN A 613 -29.51 -8.98 -44.57
CA GLN A 613 -28.63 -10.02 -44.04
C GLN A 613 -27.97 -9.58 -42.73
N LEU A 614 -27.38 -8.38 -42.68
CA LEU A 614 -26.73 -7.89 -41.46
C LEU A 614 -27.75 -7.71 -40.33
N ALA A 615 -28.94 -7.13 -40.59
CA ALA A 615 -29.98 -6.98 -39.57
C ALA A 615 -30.60 -8.30 -39.11
N THR A 616 -30.53 -9.37 -39.92
CA THR A 616 -30.98 -10.71 -39.55
C THR A 616 -29.97 -11.39 -38.63
N PHE A 617 -28.68 -11.33 -38.96
CA PHE A 617 -27.59 -11.74 -38.07
C PHE A 617 -27.62 -10.97 -36.73
N TRP A 618 -27.83 -9.65 -36.76
CA TRP A 618 -27.89 -8.81 -35.55
C TRP A 618 -29.08 -9.14 -34.64
N ARG A 619 -30.22 -9.55 -35.21
CA ARG A 619 -31.41 -10.00 -34.47
C ARG A 619 -31.16 -11.35 -33.78
N ALA A 620 -30.48 -12.29 -34.44
CA ALA A 620 -30.09 -13.57 -33.83
C ALA A 620 -29.13 -13.37 -32.64
N CYS A 621 -28.27 -12.36 -32.69
CA CYS A 621 -27.28 -12.04 -31.64
C CYS A 621 -27.81 -11.14 -30.50
N ALA A 622 -29.13 -10.94 -30.38
CA ALA A 622 -29.79 -10.32 -29.22
C ALA A 622 -29.22 -8.95 -28.73
N ARG A 623 -28.89 -8.05 -29.66
CA ARG A 623 -28.32 -6.70 -29.41
C ARG A 623 -26.95 -6.73 -28.70
N PRO A 624 -25.87 -7.14 -29.39
CA PRO A 624 -24.54 -7.22 -28.79
C PRO A 624 -24.01 -5.85 -28.32
N ARG A 625 -23.19 -5.86 -27.26
CA ARG A 625 -22.26 -4.76 -26.96
C ARG A 625 -21.12 -4.80 -27.98
N VAL A 626 -20.71 -3.65 -28.49
CA VAL A 626 -19.63 -3.54 -29.48
C VAL A 626 -18.63 -2.48 -29.02
N LEU A 627 -17.36 -2.85 -28.92
CA LEU A 627 -16.26 -1.90 -28.67
C LEU A 627 -15.68 -1.44 -30.01
N LEU A 628 -15.75 -0.14 -30.29
CA LEU A 628 -15.22 0.46 -31.51
C LEU A 628 -13.95 1.28 -31.22
N ARG A 629 -12.89 0.98 -31.97
CA ARG A 629 -11.58 1.66 -31.92
C ARG A 629 -11.10 1.95 -33.35
N GLY A 630 -10.24 2.96 -33.48
CA GLY A 630 -9.73 3.47 -34.75
C GLY A 630 -9.45 4.97 -34.67
N ASP A 631 -9.33 5.65 -35.82
CA ASP A 631 -9.23 7.10 -35.90
C ASP A 631 -10.55 7.80 -35.53
N SER A 632 -10.49 9.13 -35.33
CA SER A 632 -11.63 9.94 -34.89
C SER A 632 -12.74 10.11 -35.94
N GLY A 633 -12.48 9.89 -37.23
CA GLY A 633 -13.50 9.88 -38.27
C GLY A 633 -14.29 8.58 -38.23
N TRP A 634 -13.59 7.45 -38.43
CA TRP A 634 -14.18 6.11 -38.40
C TRP A 634 -14.91 5.81 -37.09
N THR A 635 -14.33 6.18 -35.94
CA THR A 635 -14.96 5.93 -34.63
C THR A 635 -16.18 6.81 -34.35
N SER A 636 -16.34 7.94 -35.04
CA SER A 636 -17.53 8.79 -34.95
C SER A 636 -18.66 8.22 -35.82
N GLU A 637 -18.42 8.09 -37.14
CA GLU A 637 -19.42 7.62 -38.10
C GLU A 637 -19.81 6.16 -37.87
N GLY A 638 -18.84 5.28 -37.65
CA GLY A 638 -19.05 3.86 -37.38
C GLY A 638 -19.84 3.62 -36.09
N ALA A 639 -19.67 4.47 -35.07
CA ALA A 639 -20.43 4.35 -33.82
C ALA A 639 -21.88 4.84 -33.96
N ALA A 640 -22.12 5.91 -34.71
CA ALA A 640 -23.47 6.35 -35.04
C ALA A 640 -24.22 5.29 -35.85
N TRP A 641 -23.54 4.70 -36.85
CA TRP A 641 -24.08 3.63 -37.69
C TRP A 641 -24.36 2.34 -36.92
N LEU A 642 -23.42 1.83 -36.11
CA LEU A 642 -23.63 0.60 -35.33
C LEU A 642 -24.72 0.76 -34.26
N ARG A 643 -24.88 1.96 -33.66
CA ARG A 643 -25.98 2.24 -32.72
C ARG A 643 -27.34 2.27 -33.41
N SER A 644 -27.44 2.76 -34.65
CA SER A 644 -28.72 2.76 -35.38
C SER A 644 -29.17 1.35 -35.82
N LEU A 645 -28.25 0.38 -35.86
CA LEU A 645 -28.54 -1.06 -35.98
C LEU A 645 -28.90 -1.73 -34.63
N GLY A 646 -28.99 -0.96 -33.54
CA GLY A 646 -29.38 -1.46 -32.22
C GLY A 646 -28.27 -2.15 -31.43
N ALA A 647 -27.00 -2.01 -31.84
CA ALA A 647 -25.85 -2.40 -31.02
C ALA A 647 -25.63 -1.39 -29.88
N ASN A 648 -25.14 -1.87 -28.73
CA ASN A 648 -24.78 -1.00 -27.62
C ASN A 648 -23.28 -0.67 -27.70
N VAL A 649 -22.95 0.43 -28.40
CA VAL A 649 -21.58 0.73 -28.86
C VAL A 649 -20.81 1.61 -27.89
N GLU A 650 -19.66 1.14 -27.46
CA GLU A 650 -18.66 1.85 -26.68
C GLU A 650 -17.51 2.31 -27.61
N VAL A 651 -16.99 3.53 -27.42
CA VAL A 651 -16.00 4.13 -28.32
C VAL A 651 -14.77 4.58 -27.54
N GLN A 652 -13.59 4.21 -28.01
CA GLN A 652 -12.32 4.60 -27.38
C GLN A 652 -11.38 5.24 -28.42
N GLY A 653 -11.56 6.54 -28.66
CA GLY A 653 -10.87 7.35 -29.68
C GLY A 653 -9.42 7.75 -29.34
N ARG A 654 -8.61 6.80 -28.84
CA ARG A 654 -7.15 6.98 -28.64
C ARG A 654 -6.37 5.74 -29.07
N ALA A 655 -6.36 5.49 -30.38
CA ALA A 655 -5.24 4.83 -31.04
C ALA A 655 -4.42 5.91 -31.77
N THR A 656 -3.10 5.94 -31.57
CA THR A 656 -2.21 6.76 -32.41
C THR A 656 -2.24 6.24 -33.83
N GLN A 657 -2.38 7.13 -34.81
CA GLN A 657 -1.89 6.84 -36.16
C GLN A 657 -0.39 6.53 -36.04
N LEU A 658 0.02 5.32 -36.45
CA LEU A 658 1.35 5.16 -37.01
C LEU A 658 1.30 5.74 -38.43
N SER A 659 2.29 6.55 -38.78
CA SER A 659 2.44 7.00 -40.17
C SER A 659 2.69 5.79 -41.07
N LEU A 660 2.09 5.79 -42.26
CA LEU A 660 2.53 4.92 -43.35
C LEU A 660 3.66 5.62 -44.11
N ILE A 661 4.78 5.78 -43.40
CA ILE A 661 6.18 6.06 -43.76
C ILE A 661 6.94 6.21 -42.43
#